data_AF-B4MMW1-F1
#
_entry.id   AF-B4MMW1-F1
#
_cell.length_a   1.000
_cell.length_b   1.000
_cell.length_c   1.000
_cell.angle_alpha   90.00
_cell.angle_beta   90.00
_cell.angle_gamma   90.00
#
_symmetry.space_group_name_H-M   'P 1'
#
loop_
_entity.id
_entity.type
_entity.pdbx_description
1 polymer ?
#
loop_
_entity_poly.entity_id
_entity_poly.type
_entity_poly.pdbx_seq_one_letter_code
_entity_poly.pdbx_strand_id
1 'polypeptide(L)'
;MDQVKEEEGQQDRQEVIDENLPKLVGDLLNMEPVKEERDAAFQECLESAKQDLKKDPQFLESEEECVTRNFYHFLARYKAERLHEFGVTFDKLAHMMLKNPMFIDHGQMNFKWRILDFMLSVNFEAFRNVKQNSSEMEKQRKFMLGKIDEIISSSLSEDSESSYSFYDESILEKFKISPICLMSDSNDSARESSSSTSSLTLKVNKLPEDMSGSVVPMNFNFWKEYAEYLESRPCPTDCRLLYEYICMFFAPQNWIHFQVIDHEVLFRKPFECHMPHINLLEPLKDMQMVQKLIDKYACPWRVITNYFSTLTCLFEAMHRLLKPVMEFLIFWGERVTKEANEESPSISCFIEMTVQPFRRLRLMGQLCQDTCILNTDCTTKHERSFHIIATLISATKHSRLYWDKSGSAALLLSSLKSYCQFMANMYRLGEFEDYLKEFIAECVVIDGISDYRMRIMKDMTADIAKNCEFYQILKKHIQNSSKAVSFLYDNRQMDLFSLFHKNVICSSLYNEVIESFLHALKTYQVMTVDREVMFPAPDILTQAQQLDDKSLRHLFYTYYKQLEGNSHINLRNFKCDELLSACNSCYRYVPFTEILLTALDHTLAQRTLLVNTYAVYVVRIEFCLNERLEHLHSVYLLFEFDRFSSEFGTFFESVALEDLSRIITLHNHNLAHLFVPVLPYKYLTFLDLKYKCDEGLNRIITKHHIKQLNTFFCLTLQIYHCKWILEELSPLVEQSEVRLHKTFTELYGLTIEIVNQYEEYVSALKEKHLKLASNCDQQMDKCQTIEEMAKCHDDFVSGVTDNFIMKYPDRCDLQVIFRMVDLLKGLWGNVRWLYPDNSQNADNKINCDKHEYESTTYIQSLLPLAVVIHDSLVKLKSANE
;
A
#
# COMPACT_ATOMS: atom_id res chain seq x y z
N MET A 1 -40.47 14.26 37.25
CA MET A 1 -39.65 15.45 37.57
C MET A 1 -38.22 15.26 37.12
N ASP A 2 -37.61 14.08 37.29
CA ASP A 2 -36.23 13.84 36.82
C ASP A 2 -36.10 13.77 35.29
N GLN A 3 -37.09 13.21 34.57
CA GLN A 3 -37.11 13.25 33.08
C GLN A 3 -37.26 14.66 32.49
N VAL A 4 -38.01 15.54 33.16
CA VAL A 4 -38.21 16.93 32.69
C VAL A 4 -36.95 17.77 32.93
N LYS A 5 -36.18 17.47 33.99
CA LYS A 5 -34.87 18.09 34.24
C LYS A 5 -33.77 17.55 33.30
N GLU A 6 -33.87 16.29 32.87
CA GLU A 6 -32.99 15.72 31.83
C GLU A 6 -33.26 16.36 30.46
N GLU A 7 -34.53 16.59 30.10
CA GLU A 7 -34.91 17.23 28.84
C GLU A 7 -34.54 18.72 28.81
N GLU A 8 -34.77 19.48 29.88
CA GLU A 8 -34.32 20.88 29.99
C GLU A 8 -32.79 21.01 29.93
N GLY A 9 -32.06 20.08 30.56
CA GLY A 9 -30.60 20.05 30.52
C GLY A 9 -30.01 19.61 29.18
N GLN A 10 -30.72 18.82 28.37
CA GLN A 10 -30.31 18.44 27.01
C GLN A 10 -30.52 19.59 26.01
N GLN A 11 -31.57 20.38 26.19
CA GLN A 11 -31.91 21.49 25.31
C GLN A 11 -30.90 22.65 25.43
N ASP A 12 -30.53 23.04 26.65
CA ASP A 12 -29.47 24.05 26.89
C ASP A 12 -28.10 23.62 26.33
N ARG A 13 -27.82 22.31 26.24
CA ARG A 13 -26.52 21.77 25.79
C ARG A 13 -26.40 21.67 24.27
N GLN A 14 -27.50 21.35 23.59
CA GLN A 14 -27.54 21.35 22.13
C GLN A 14 -27.39 22.77 21.59
N GLU A 15 -27.93 23.77 22.29
CA GLU A 15 -27.75 25.19 21.96
C GLU A 15 -26.27 25.62 22.02
N VAL A 16 -25.50 25.16 23.01
CA VAL A 16 -24.05 25.45 23.11
C VAL A 16 -23.25 24.82 21.96
N ILE A 17 -23.60 23.59 21.55
CA ILE A 17 -22.94 22.92 20.41
C ILE A 17 -23.32 23.64 19.10
N ASP A 18 -24.59 23.95 18.90
CA ASP A 18 -25.06 24.63 17.69
C ASP A 18 -24.51 26.06 17.57
N GLU A 19 -24.20 26.72 18.69
CA GLU A 19 -23.58 28.05 18.70
C GLU A 19 -22.07 28.01 18.43
N ASN A 20 -21.34 27.03 18.98
CA ASN A 20 -19.87 27.02 18.97
C ASN A 20 -19.25 26.15 17.88
N LEU A 21 -19.93 25.09 17.43
CA LEU A 21 -19.44 24.22 16.37
C LEU A 21 -19.22 24.97 15.03
N PRO A 22 -20.11 25.88 14.59
CA PRO A 22 -19.86 26.69 13.41
C PRO A 22 -18.66 27.63 13.55
N LYS A 23 -18.41 28.16 14.77
CA LYS A 23 -17.26 29.02 15.04
C LYS A 23 -15.97 28.20 14.96
N LEU A 24 -15.95 27.02 15.58
CA LEU A 24 -14.81 26.09 15.54
C LEU A 24 -14.49 25.64 14.12
N VAL A 25 -15.49 25.26 13.33
CA VAL A 25 -15.29 24.89 11.91
C VAL A 25 -14.78 26.08 11.10
N GLY A 26 -15.25 27.29 11.40
CA GLY A 26 -14.77 28.53 10.79
C GLY A 26 -13.29 28.79 11.11
N ASP A 27 -12.90 28.66 12.37
CA ASP A 27 -11.53 28.85 12.84
C ASP A 27 -10.57 27.79 12.24
N LEU A 28 -11.00 26.53 12.19
CA LEU A 28 -10.21 25.43 11.60
C LEU A 28 -10.02 25.59 10.08
N LEU A 29 -10.98 26.23 9.40
CA LEU A 29 -10.90 26.57 7.98
C LEU A 29 -10.25 27.94 7.72
N ASN A 30 -9.78 28.64 8.76
CA ASN A 30 -9.20 29.99 8.67
C ASN A 30 -10.13 31.01 7.97
N MET A 31 -11.45 30.88 8.17
CA MET A 31 -12.43 31.81 7.59
C MET A 31 -12.62 33.03 8.47
N GLU A 32 -12.48 34.24 7.90
CA GLU A 32 -12.77 35.48 8.63
C GLU A 32 -14.27 35.56 9.00
N PRO A 33 -14.61 36.02 10.23
CA PRO A 33 -15.97 35.96 10.76
C PRO A 33 -17.01 36.86 10.07
N VAL A 34 -16.66 37.58 8.99
CA VAL A 34 -17.43 38.72 8.47
C VAL A 34 -17.91 38.55 7.02
N LYS A 35 -17.63 37.44 6.31
CA LYS A 35 -18.17 37.26 4.95
C LYS A 35 -19.49 36.49 4.99
N GLU A 36 -20.57 37.14 4.54
CA GLU A 36 -21.96 36.67 4.55
C GLU A 36 -22.24 35.48 3.60
N GLU A 37 -21.26 35.02 2.83
CA GLU A 37 -21.37 33.79 2.03
C GLU A 37 -20.54 32.67 2.67
N ARG A 38 -21.19 31.90 3.55
CA ARG A 38 -20.62 30.64 4.05
C ARG A 38 -20.60 29.62 2.91
N ASP A 39 -19.40 29.38 2.39
CA ASP A 39 -19.13 28.54 1.21
C ASP A 39 -19.62 27.08 1.38
N ALA A 40 -19.82 26.36 0.27
CA ALA A 40 -20.34 24.99 0.28
C ALA A 40 -19.47 24.03 1.12
N ALA A 41 -18.15 24.26 1.14
CA ALA A 41 -17.20 23.50 1.96
C ALA A 41 -17.41 23.72 3.47
N PHE A 42 -17.75 24.94 3.89
CA PHE A 42 -18.06 25.20 5.31
C PHE A 42 -19.31 24.43 5.72
N GLN A 43 -20.35 24.39 4.87
CA GLN A 43 -21.57 23.65 5.15
C GLN A 43 -21.33 22.13 5.17
N GLU A 44 -20.53 21.60 4.25
CA GLU A 44 -20.20 20.17 4.20
C GLU A 44 -19.38 19.74 5.44
N CYS A 45 -18.35 20.52 5.83
CA CYS A 45 -17.57 20.25 7.05
C CYS A 45 -18.42 20.40 8.31
N LEU A 46 -19.29 21.41 8.37
CA LEU A 46 -20.20 21.62 9.50
C LEU A 46 -21.22 20.47 9.62
N GLU A 47 -21.79 20.01 8.52
CA GLU A 47 -22.71 18.87 8.52
C GLU A 47 -21.99 17.55 8.85
N SER A 48 -20.77 17.33 8.37
CA SER A 48 -19.95 16.18 8.79
C SER A 48 -19.66 16.22 10.29
N ALA A 49 -19.24 17.37 10.82
CA ALA A 49 -18.96 17.53 12.25
C ALA A 49 -20.22 17.33 13.10
N LYS A 50 -21.38 17.83 12.67
CA LYS A 50 -22.66 17.58 13.31
C LYS A 50 -23.03 16.09 13.27
N GLN A 51 -22.80 15.40 12.14
CA GLN A 51 -23.09 13.98 12.01
C GLN A 51 -22.20 13.13 12.92
N ASP A 52 -20.90 13.44 13.00
CA ASP A 52 -19.96 12.74 13.88
C ASP A 52 -20.30 12.95 15.36
N LEU A 53 -20.70 14.18 15.75
CA LEU A 53 -21.15 14.46 17.12
C LEU A 53 -22.54 13.86 17.43
N LYS A 54 -23.39 13.66 16.41
CA LYS A 54 -24.72 13.02 16.54
C LYS A 54 -24.69 11.50 16.48
N LYS A 55 -23.55 10.85 16.22
CA LYS A 55 -23.45 9.38 16.20
C LYS A 55 -23.94 8.80 17.53
N ASP A 56 -24.92 7.90 17.41
CA ASP A 56 -25.63 7.22 18.50
C ASP A 56 -24.62 6.72 19.55
N PRO A 57 -24.81 6.95 20.86
CA PRO A 57 -23.92 6.45 21.92
C PRO A 57 -23.70 4.92 21.89
N GLN A 58 -24.45 4.17 21.09
CA GLN A 58 -24.27 2.74 20.86
C GLN A 58 -23.18 2.39 19.81
N PHE A 59 -22.62 3.35 19.07
CA PHE A 59 -21.49 3.10 18.16
C PHE A 59 -20.14 3.17 18.90
N LEU A 60 -19.48 2.00 18.98
CA LEU A 60 -18.22 1.70 19.68
C LEU A 60 -16.94 2.34 19.11
N GLU A 61 -17.02 3.25 18.13
CA GLU A 61 -15.82 3.70 17.38
C GLU A 61 -14.95 4.75 18.11
N SER A 62 -15.47 5.42 19.15
CA SER A 62 -14.73 6.43 19.92
C SER A 62 -14.45 6.00 21.37
N GLU A 63 -14.07 4.74 21.56
CA GLU A 63 -13.57 4.27 22.86
C GLU A 63 -12.22 4.91 23.21
N GLU A 64 -12.02 5.19 24.50
CA GLU A 64 -10.81 5.79 25.06
C GLU A 64 -9.53 5.11 24.54
N GLU A 65 -9.49 3.78 24.51
CA GLU A 65 -8.32 3.03 24.07
C GLU A 65 -8.01 3.24 22.58
N CYS A 66 -9.03 3.33 21.72
CA CYS A 66 -8.86 3.53 20.29
C CYS A 66 -8.34 4.93 19.98
N VAL A 67 -8.97 5.96 20.56
CA VAL A 67 -8.57 7.36 20.38
C VAL A 67 -7.18 7.61 20.96
N THR A 68 -6.89 7.04 22.13
CA THR A 68 -5.56 7.11 22.76
C THR A 68 -4.50 6.47 21.87
N ARG A 69 -4.77 5.29 21.29
CA ARG A 69 -3.85 4.64 20.35
C ARG A 69 -3.61 5.50 19.10
N ASN A 70 -4.66 6.06 18.50
CA ASN A 70 -4.55 6.95 17.33
C ASN A 70 -3.74 8.21 17.67
N PHE A 71 -3.95 8.77 18.86
CA PHE A 71 -3.19 9.92 19.36
C PHE A 71 -1.70 9.61 19.50
N TYR A 72 -1.34 8.44 20.05
CA TYR A 72 0.06 8.04 20.15
C TYR A 72 0.71 7.76 18.80
N HIS A 73 -0.01 7.19 17.83
CA HIS A 73 0.48 7.07 16.46
C HIS A 73 0.73 8.45 15.83
N PHE A 74 -0.17 9.40 16.06
CA PHE A 74 -0.01 10.78 15.62
C PHE A 74 1.25 11.43 16.22
N LEU A 75 1.48 11.30 17.52
CA LEU A 75 2.69 11.81 18.20
C LEU A 75 3.98 11.12 17.73
N ALA A 76 3.95 9.79 17.57
CA ALA A 76 5.09 9.00 17.09
C ALA A 76 5.53 9.45 15.69
N ARG A 77 4.58 9.84 14.83
CA ARG A 77 4.87 10.38 13.49
C ARG A 77 5.62 11.71 13.55
N TYR A 78 5.23 12.63 14.44
CA TYR A 78 5.97 13.90 14.64
C TYR A 78 7.40 13.66 15.14
N LYS A 79 7.59 12.65 16.00
CA LYS A 79 8.92 12.25 16.48
C LYS A 79 9.78 11.66 15.35
N ALA A 80 9.24 10.74 14.55
CA ALA A 80 9.95 10.07 13.45
C ALA A 80 10.47 11.06 12.40
N GLU A 81 9.76 12.17 12.20
CA GLU A 81 10.06 13.16 11.17
C GLU A 81 10.81 14.39 11.69
N ARG A 82 11.41 14.29 12.88
CA ARG A 82 12.21 15.36 13.51
C ARG A 82 11.43 16.65 13.81
N LEU A 83 10.11 16.54 13.99
CA LEU A 83 9.20 17.62 14.41
C LEU A 83 8.71 17.41 15.86
N HIS A 84 9.56 16.81 16.70
CA HIS A 84 9.22 16.36 18.05
C HIS A 84 8.58 17.46 18.92
N GLU A 85 9.04 18.70 18.77
CA GLU A 85 8.57 19.85 19.54
C GLU A 85 7.11 20.22 19.25
N PHE A 86 6.63 20.00 18.01
CA PHE A 86 5.21 20.14 17.66
C PHE A 86 4.40 19.00 18.27
N GLY A 87 4.93 17.76 18.24
CA GLY A 87 4.33 16.62 18.93
C GLY A 87 4.14 16.88 20.43
N VAL A 88 5.15 17.41 21.11
CA VAL A 88 5.05 17.82 22.53
C VAL A 88 3.98 18.89 22.76
N THR A 89 3.82 19.82 21.81
CA THR A 89 2.79 20.86 21.92
C THR A 89 1.38 20.27 21.79
N PHE A 90 1.18 19.34 20.84
CA PHE A 90 -0.08 18.62 20.69
C PHE A 90 -0.40 17.74 21.92
N ASP A 91 0.60 17.09 22.51
CA ASP A 91 0.45 16.32 23.75
C ASP A 91 -0.07 17.19 24.91
N LYS A 92 0.54 18.37 25.09
CA LYS A 92 0.11 19.36 26.08
C LYS A 92 -1.31 19.86 25.83
N LEU A 93 -1.65 20.19 24.59
CA LEU A 93 -2.98 20.67 24.22
C LEU A 93 -4.07 19.60 24.46
N ALA A 94 -3.81 18.37 24.04
CA ALA A 94 -4.71 17.25 24.30
C ALA A 94 -4.87 17.02 25.82
N HIS A 95 -3.80 17.15 26.60
CA HIS A 95 -3.85 17.07 28.06
C HIS A 95 -4.77 18.11 28.68
N MET A 96 -4.61 19.37 28.27
CA MET A 96 -5.45 20.45 28.78
C MET A 96 -6.91 20.24 28.41
N MET A 97 -7.18 19.76 27.19
CA MET A 97 -8.53 19.45 26.76
C MET A 97 -9.11 18.29 27.58
N LEU A 98 -8.40 17.17 27.71
CA LEU A 98 -8.90 16.00 28.46
C LEU A 98 -9.11 16.28 29.96
N LYS A 99 -8.40 17.28 30.52
CA LYS A 99 -8.53 17.73 31.91
C LYS A 99 -9.53 18.88 32.12
N ASN A 100 -10.08 19.46 31.06
CA ASN A 100 -10.99 20.60 31.21
C ASN A 100 -12.33 20.12 31.82
N PRO A 101 -12.82 20.75 32.91
CA PRO A 101 -14.09 20.38 33.53
C PRO A 101 -15.26 20.36 32.55
N MET A 102 -15.26 21.23 31.53
CA MET A 102 -16.30 21.26 30.49
C MET A 102 -16.39 19.97 29.66
N PHE A 103 -15.29 19.23 29.52
CA PHE A 103 -15.26 17.97 28.76
C PHE A 103 -15.34 16.73 29.66
N ILE A 104 -14.95 16.83 30.94
CA ILE A 104 -15.05 15.75 31.93
C ILE A 104 -16.50 15.57 32.41
N ASP A 105 -17.19 16.66 32.74
CA ASP A 105 -18.54 16.63 33.32
C ASP A 105 -19.65 16.59 32.24
N HIS A 106 -19.28 16.28 30.99
CA HIS A 106 -20.22 16.27 29.88
C HIS A 106 -21.13 15.04 29.94
N GLY A 107 -22.45 15.24 29.83
CA GLY A 107 -23.45 14.16 29.96
C GLY A 107 -23.44 13.13 28.82
N GLN A 108 -22.68 13.35 27.75
CA GLN A 108 -22.46 12.33 26.71
C GLN A 108 -21.27 11.44 27.07
N MET A 109 -21.48 10.13 27.05
CA MET A 109 -20.42 9.14 27.27
C MET A 109 -19.27 9.37 26.26
N ASN A 110 -18.04 9.42 26.77
CA ASN A 110 -16.81 9.58 25.97
C ASN A 110 -16.71 10.89 25.14
N PHE A 111 -17.43 11.95 25.50
CA PHE A 111 -17.41 13.22 24.74
C PHE A 111 -16.01 13.80 24.53
N LYS A 112 -15.19 13.84 25.59
CA LYS A 112 -13.79 14.29 25.51
C LYS A 112 -12.95 13.50 24.49
N TRP A 113 -13.21 12.20 24.36
CA TRP A 113 -12.53 11.33 23.42
C TRP A 113 -13.05 11.51 22.00
N ARG A 114 -14.35 11.74 21.82
CA ARG A 114 -14.95 12.09 20.52
C ARG A 114 -14.39 13.40 19.94
N ILE A 115 -14.21 14.43 20.78
CA ILE A 115 -13.58 15.68 20.36
C ILE A 115 -12.12 15.45 19.96
N LEU A 116 -11.36 14.68 20.74
CA LEU A 116 -9.97 14.37 20.41
C LEU A 116 -9.86 13.59 19.09
N ASP A 117 -10.76 12.65 18.88
CA ASP A 117 -10.85 11.84 17.65
C ASP A 117 -11.18 12.72 16.43
N PHE A 118 -12.13 13.65 16.57
CA PHE A 118 -12.41 14.66 15.55
C PHE A 118 -11.20 15.56 15.27
N MET A 119 -10.51 16.04 16.30
CA MET A 119 -9.29 16.83 16.11
C MET A 119 -8.19 16.04 15.40
N LEU A 120 -8.08 14.74 15.67
CA LEU A 120 -7.12 13.86 15.01
C LEU A 120 -7.50 13.59 13.55
N SER A 121 -8.78 13.42 13.25
CA SER A 121 -9.27 13.16 11.89
C SER A 121 -9.10 14.36 10.95
N VAL A 122 -9.22 15.59 11.48
CA VAL A 122 -9.05 16.84 10.72
C VAL A 122 -7.57 17.25 10.58
N ASN A 123 -6.66 16.75 11.43
CA ASN A 123 -5.25 17.17 11.46
C ASN A 123 -4.29 16.42 10.51
N PHE A 124 -4.79 15.60 9.57
CA PHE A 124 -3.91 14.88 8.64
C PHE A 124 -3.09 15.80 7.70
N GLU A 125 -3.57 17.01 7.41
CA GLU A 125 -2.89 17.99 6.56
C GLU A 125 -1.91 18.90 7.32
N ALA A 126 -2.09 19.03 8.65
CA ALA A 126 -1.26 19.85 9.52
C ALA A 126 0.22 19.42 9.48
N PHE A 127 0.47 18.11 9.36
CA PHE A 127 1.83 17.57 9.28
C PHE A 127 2.60 18.08 8.04
N ARG A 128 1.94 18.11 6.88
CA ARG A 128 2.52 18.62 5.63
C ARG A 128 2.74 20.12 5.70
N ASN A 129 1.79 20.84 6.29
CA ASN A 129 1.86 22.29 6.47
C ASN A 129 3.03 22.68 7.40
N VAL A 130 3.21 21.99 8.54
CA VAL A 130 4.36 22.20 9.45
C VAL A 130 5.69 21.92 8.74
N LYS A 131 5.76 20.91 7.88
CA LYS A 131 6.99 20.59 7.12
C LYS A 131 7.30 21.63 6.03
N GLN A 132 6.27 22.15 5.36
CA GLN A 132 6.42 23.14 4.28
C GLN A 132 6.66 24.56 4.82
N ASN A 133 6.06 24.90 5.95
CA ASN A 133 6.05 26.24 6.55
C ASN A 133 6.65 26.26 7.97
N SER A 134 7.70 25.47 8.21
CA SER A 134 8.23 25.20 9.55
C SER A 134 8.56 26.46 10.36
N SER A 135 9.15 27.49 9.74
CA SER A 135 9.52 28.73 10.43
C SER A 135 8.32 29.58 10.88
N GLU A 136 7.21 29.53 10.13
CA GLU A 136 5.99 30.27 10.44
C GLU A 136 5.17 29.51 11.48
N MET A 137 5.02 28.20 11.29
CA MET A 137 4.35 27.32 12.24
C MET A 137 5.09 27.30 13.58
N GLU A 138 6.41 27.45 13.60
CA GLU A 138 7.19 27.57 14.83
C GLU A 138 6.88 28.86 15.60
N LYS A 139 6.69 29.97 14.88
CA LYS A 139 6.27 31.24 15.50
C LYS A 139 4.86 31.12 16.07
N GLN A 140 3.94 30.51 15.32
CA GLN A 140 2.57 30.25 15.78
C GLN A 140 2.56 29.31 16.99
N ARG A 141 3.37 28.25 16.98
CA ARG A 141 3.54 27.33 18.12
C ARG A 141 3.99 28.07 19.37
N LYS A 142 5.03 28.90 19.26
CA LYS A 142 5.53 29.71 20.39
C LYS A 142 4.50 30.72 20.87
N PHE A 143 3.75 31.33 19.96
CA PHE A 143 2.66 32.24 20.29
C PHE A 143 1.53 31.53 21.05
N MET A 144 1.11 30.34 20.59
CA MET A 144 0.10 29.52 21.26
C MET A 144 0.55 29.06 22.64
N LEU A 145 1.79 28.57 22.77
CA LEU A 145 2.36 28.20 24.07
C LEU A 145 2.40 29.40 25.03
N GLY A 146 2.79 30.58 24.56
CA GLY A 146 2.75 31.80 25.38
C GLY A 146 1.34 32.17 25.85
N LYS A 147 0.33 31.98 25.01
CA LYS A 147 -1.08 32.20 25.38
C LYS A 147 -1.59 31.17 26.39
N ILE A 148 -1.17 29.92 26.24
CA ILE A 148 -1.51 28.83 27.17
C ILE A 148 -0.87 29.09 28.54
N ASP A 149 0.40 29.47 28.58
CA ASP A 149 1.10 29.78 29.82
C ASP A 149 0.47 31.00 30.53
N GLU A 150 0.02 32.03 29.79
CA GLU A 150 -0.78 33.15 30.34
C GLU A 150 -2.11 32.67 30.96
N ILE A 151 -2.84 31.77 30.28
CA ILE A 151 -4.11 31.22 30.77
C ILE A 151 -3.88 30.38 32.02
N ILE A 152 -2.91 29.48 32.02
CA ILE A 152 -2.57 28.62 33.17
C ILE A 152 -2.13 29.49 34.37
N SER A 153 -1.30 30.50 34.13
CA SER A 153 -0.87 31.45 35.16
C SER A 153 -2.02 32.28 35.74
N SER A 154 -3.11 32.45 34.98
CA SER A 154 -4.32 33.15 35.43
C SER A 154 -5.35 32.27 36.14
N SER A 155 -5.23 30.93 36.05
CA SER A 155 -6.27 29.98 36.45
C SER A 155 -5.89 28.94 37.51
N LEU A 156 -4.64 28.92 38.03
CA LEU A 156 -4.24 28.01 39.11
C LEU A 156 -3.59 28.73 40.30
N SER A 157 -4.18 28.56 41.48
CA SER A 157 -3.52 28.66 42.79
C SER A 157 -2.50 27.52 42.94
N GLU A 158 -1.33 27.85 43.47
CA GLU A 158 -0.21 26.97 43.80
C GLU A 158 -0.69 25.64 44.43
N ASP A 159 -0.71 24.56 43.64
CA ASP A 159 -0.46 23.20 44.14
C ASP A 159 -0.24 22.24 42.97
N SER A 160 0.93 21.58 43.00
CA SER A 160 1.44 20.51 42.14
C SER A 160 2.01 20.88 40.75
N GLU A 161 3.30 21.26 40.73
CA GLU A 161 4.19 20.96 39.61
C GLU A 161 4.41 19.43 39.50
N SER A 162 3.41 18.70 39.01
CA SER A 162 3.64 17.35 38.48
C SER A 162 4.00 17.48 37.00
N SER A 163 5.13 16.90 36.59
CA SER A 163 5.56 16.77 35.20
C SER A 163 4.40 16.45 34.26
N TYR A 164 3.95 17.43 33.48
CA TYR A 164 2.86 17.31 32.49
C TYR A 164 3.40 16.60 31.24
N SER A 165 3.43 15.27 31.29
CA SER A 165 3.77 14.41 30.17
C SER A 165 2.82 13.22 30.19
N PHE A 166 1.97 13.07 29.16
CA PHE A 166 1.24 11.81 28.95
C PHE A 166 2.15 10.70 28.47
N TYR A 167 3.32 11.08 27.95
CA TYR A 167 4.34 10.19 27.45
C TYR A 167 4.84 9.27 28.57
N ASP A 168 4.18 8.12 28.68
CA ASP A 168 4.63 6.97 29.44
C ASP A 168 5.10 5.91 28.44
N GLU A 169 6.40 5.64 28.41
CA GLU A 169 6.99 4.62 27.54
C GLU A 169 6.37 3.23 27.78
N SER A 170 5.81 2.97 28.97
CA SER A 170 5.11 1.73 29.27
C SER A 170 3.78 1.55 28.51
N ILE A 171 3.15 2.65 28.06
CA ILE A 171 1.92 2.61 27.25
C ILE A 171 2.24 2.25 25.79
N LEU A 172 3.40 2.68 25.27
CA LEU A 172 3.89 2.26 23.94
C LEU A 172 4.16 0.74 23.91
N GLU A 173 4.71 0.19 25.00
CA GLU A 173 4.85 -1.26 25.17
C GLU A 173 3.49 -1.98 25.28
N LYS A 174 2.54 -1.42 26.04
CA LYS A 174 1.17 -1.97 26.19
C LYS A 174 0.44 -2.08 24.84
N PHE A 175 0.62 -1.12 23.94
CA PHE A 175 0.02 -1.12 22.60
C PHE A 175 0.91 -1.73 21.50
N LYS A 176 2.09 -2.28 21.84
CA LYS A 176 3.09 -2.81 20.88
C LYS A 176 3.49 -1.79 19.79
N ILE A 177 3.51 -0.51 20.14
CA ILE A 177 3.98 0.57 19.25
C ILE A 177 5.51 0.60 19.36
N SER A 178 6.21 -0.04 18.42
CA SER A 178 7.68 -0.13 18.48
C SER A 178 8.35 1.24 18.31
N PRO A 179 9.32 1.60 19.18
CA PRO A 179 10.18 2.77 18.96
C PRO A 179 11.20 2.43 17.86
N ILE A 180 10.99 2.99 16.67
CA ILE A 180 11.98 2.93 15.58
C ILE A 180 13.05 4.02 15.82
N CYS A 181 14.33 3.60 15.80
CA CYS A 181 15.56 4.41 15.80
C CYS A 181 15.85 5.27 17.05
N LEU A 182 16.39 4.64 18.09
CA LEU A 182 17.34 5.28 18.99
C LEU A 182 18.75 4.80 18.61
N MET A 183 19.45 5.60 17.82
CA MET A 183 20.92 5.57 17.79
C MET A 183 21.42 6.98 18.04
N SER A 184 22.24 7.06 19.08
CA SER A 184 22.94 8.21 19.62
C SER A 184 23.76 8.96 18.58
N ASP A 185 23.54 10.26 18.46
CA ASP A 185 24.48 11.21 17.88
C ASP A 185 25.73 11.27 18.77
N SER A 186 26.86 10.80 18.25
CA SER A 186 28.17 11.23 18.73
C SER A 186 29.14 11.36 17.57
N ASN A 187 29.58 12.60 17.35
CA ASN A 187 30.74 13.03 16.58
C ASN A 187 30.76 12.71 15.07
N ASP A 188 30.58 13.75 14.26
CA ASP A 188 31.63 14.12 13.30
C ASP A 188 31.48 15.57 12.84
N SER A 189 32.26 16.43 13.49
CA SER A 189 32.70 17.71 12.95
C SER A 189 33.78 17.49 11.89
N ALA A 190 33.70 18.29 10.83
CA ALA A 190 34.78 18.60 9.88
C ALA A 190 35.18 17.51 8.88
N ARG A 191 34.80 17.74 7.61
CA ARG A 191 35.74 17.67 6.48
C ARG A 191 35.23 18.46 5.29
N GLU A 192 35.80 19.65 5.14
CA GLU A 192 35.91 20.34 3.86
C GLU A 192 36.70 19.46 2.89
N SER A 193 36.18 19.27 1.68
CA SER A 193 37.01 19.03 0.51
C SER A 193 36.35 19.63 -0.73
N SER A 194 36.98 20.73 -1.14
CA SER A 194 36.84 21.40 -2.42
C SER A 194 36.96 20.44 -3.61
N SER A 195 36.04 20.52 -4.55
CA SER A 195 36.38 20.29 -5.96
C SER A 195 35.65 21.31 -6.84
N SER A 196 36.47 22.18 -7.40
CA SER A 196 36.15 23.24 -8.34
C SER A 196 35.73 22.66 -9.68
N THR A 197 34.50 22.94 -10.12
CA THR A 197 34.16 22.95 -11.54
C THR A 197 33.51 24.29 -11.89
N SER A 198 34.24 25.01 -12.74
CA SER A 198 33.96 26.33 -13.29
C SER A 198 32.62 26.35 -14.04
N SER A 199 31.62 27.03 -13.46
CA SER A 199 30.43 27.48 -14.17
C SER A 199 30.61 28.95 -14.57
N LEU A 200 30.54 29.19 -15.87
CA LEU A 200 30.53 30.52 -16.47
C LEU A 200 29.33 31.30 -15.96
N THR A 201 29.59 32.30 -15.12
CA THR A 201 28.62 33.29 -14.67
C THR A 201 28.28 34.24 -15.82
N LEU A 202 27.14 34.01 -16.47
CA LEU A 202 26.45 35.08 -17.18
C LEU A 202 25.94 36.08 -16.14
N LYS A 203 26.49 37.30 -16.16
CA LYS A 203 26.07 38.43 -15.34
C LYS A 203 24.59 38.74 -15.63
N VAL A 204 23.70 38.26 -14.76
CA VAL A 204 22.32 38.77 -14.67
C VAL A 204 22.39 40.08 -13.87
N ASN A 205 22.00 41.19 -14.50
CA ASN A 205 21.92 42.49 -13.86
C ASN A 205 20.95 42.43 -12.66
N LYS A 206 21.36 43.05 -11.55
CA LYS A 206 20.60 43.13 -10.28
C LYS A 206 19.16 43.63 -10.51
N LEU A 207 18.19 42.91 -9.95
CA LEU A 207 16.80 43.34 -9.82
C LEU A 207 16.68 44.58 -8.91
N PRO A 208 15.66 45.44 -9.08
CA PRO A 208 15.31 46.46 -8.08
C PRO A 208 14.85 45.81 -6.77
N GLU A 209 15.40 46.25 -5.64
CA GLU A 209 15.22 45.67 -4.30
C GLU A 209 13.82 45.89 -3.68
N ASP A 210 12.90 46.58 -4.36
CA ASP A 210 11.62 47.05 -3.77
C ASP A 210 10.42 46.07 -3.90
N MET A 211 10.61 44.82 -4.32
CA MET A 211 9.50 43.88 -4.62
C MET A 211 9.60 42.52 -3.90
N SER A 212 10.38 42.43 -2.81
CA SER A 212 10.56 41.21 -2.01
C SER A 212 9.74 41.24 -0.71
N GLY A 213 8.47 40.88 -0.79
CA GLY A 213 7.68 40.69 0.44
C GLY A 213 6.22 40.33 0.20
N SER A 214 5.95 39.07 -0.15
CA SER A 214 4.68 38.35 0.09
C SER A 214 4.66 37.06 -0.75
N VAL A 215 4.25 35.94 -0.16
CA VAL A 215 3.88 34.72 -0.89
C VAL A 215 2.56 35.01 -1.58
N VAL A 216 2.60 35.32 -2.87
CA VAL A 216 1.40 35.59 -3.66
C VAL A 216 0.68 34.25 -3.90
N PRO A 217 -0.57 34.06 -3.44
CA PRO A 217 -1.34 32.87 -3.81
C PRO A 217 -1.47 32.77 -5.33
N MET A 218 -1.63 31.55 -5.87
CA MET A 218 -1.82 31.36 -7.32
C MET A 218 -2.99 32.22 -7.81
N ASN A 219 -2.68 33.30 -8.51
CA ASN A 219 -3.67 34.16 -9.13
C ASN A 219 -4.00 33.61 -10.52
N PHE A 220 -4.99 32.72 -10.58
CA PHE A 220 -5.49 32.14 -11.84
C PHE A 220 -6.25 33.13 -12.72
N ASN A 221 -6.37 34.40 -12.30
CA ASN A 221 -7.07 35.43 -13.05
C ASN A 221 -6.18 36.20 -14.04
N PHE A 222 -4.94 35.79 -14.32
CA PHE A 222 -4.07 36.51 -15.28
C PHE A 222 -4.79 36.86 -16.59
N TRP A 223 -5.52 35.92 -17.16
CA TRP A 223 -6.30 36.07 -18.40
C TRP A 223 -7.37 37.15 -18.27
N LYS A 224 -8.09 37.17 -17.14
CA LYS A 224 -9.16 38.13 -16.85
C LYS A 224 -8.59 39.51 -16.58
N GLU A 225 -7.58 39.61 -15.75
CA GLU A 225 -6.90 40.88 -15.41
C GLU A 225 -6.23 41.49 -16.64
N TYR A 226 -5.63 40.68 -17.53
CA TYR A 226 -5.07 41.17 -18.78
C TYR A 226 -6.16 41.55 -19.79
N ALA A 227 -7.28 40.84 -19.83
CA ALA A 227 -8.43 41.23 -20.66
C ALA A 227 -9.00 42.59 -20.23
N GLU A 228 -9.23 42.79 -18.93
CA GLU A 228 -9.67 44.06 -18.36
C GLU A 228 -8.69 45.20 -18.68
N TYR A 229 -7.40 44.93 -18.61
CA TYR A 229 -6.36 45.87 -19.04
C TYR A 229 -6.49 46.22 -20.53
N LEU A 230 -6.63 45.22 -21.42
CA LEU A 230 -6.80 45.47 -22.85
C LEU A 230 -8.05 46.29 -23.14
N GLU A 231 -9.17 46.01 -22.49
CA GLU A 231 -10.44 46.74 -22.64
C GLU A 231 -10.36 48.20 -22.19
N SER A 232 -9.50 48.50 -21.21
CA SER A 232 -9.27 49.87 -20.75
C SER A 232 -8.51 50.75 -21.76
N ARG A 233 -7.90 50.15 -22.80
CA ARG A 233 -7.11 50.86 -23.82
C ARG A 233 -7.99 51.30 -25.00
N PRO A 234 -7.66 52.43 -25.65
CA PRO A 234 -8.39 52.88 -26.83
C PRO A 234 -8.22 51.89 -27.99
N CYS A 235 -9.33 51.47 -28.58
CA CYS A 235 -9.34 50.59 -29.75
C CYS A 235 -8.89 51.36 -31.01
N PRO A 236 -7.76 51.00 -31.65
CA PRO A 236 -7.32 51.67 -32.87
C PRO A 236 -8.24 51.33 -34.05
N THR A 237 -8.67 52.34 -34.81
CA THR A 237 -9.56 52.16 -35.98
C THR A 237 -8.95 51.29 -37.07
N ASP A 238 -7.63 51.41 -37.30
CA ASP A 238 -6.95 50.79 -38.44
C ASP A 238 -6.62 49.30 -38.20
N CYS A 239 -6.59 48.85 -36.94
CA CYS A 239 -6.26 47.48 -36.55
C CYS A 239 -7.40 46.80 -35.76
N ARG A 240 -8.62 47.33 -35.87
CA ARG A 240 -9.77 46.94 -35.04
C ARG A 240 -10.09 45.45 -35.06
N LEU A 241 -10.10 44.82 -36.24
CA LEU A 241 -10.38 43.38 -36.36
C LEU A 241 -9.30 42.53 -35.67
N LEU A 242 -8.02 42.95 -35.73
CA LEU A 242 -6.91 42.26 -35.05
C LEU A 242 -7.00 42.44 -33.53
N TYR A 243 -7.29 43.67 -33.09
CA TYR A 243 -7.50 43.98 -31.68
C TYR A 243 -8.63 43.15 -31.08
N GLU A 244 -9.81 43.14 -31.73
CA GLU A 244 -10.95 42.33 -31.31
C GLU A 244 -10.59 40.84 -31.30
N TYR A 245 -9.86 40.35 -32.32
CA TYR A 245 -9.43 38.95 -32.37
C TYR A 245 -8.49 38.54 -31.22
N ILE A 246 -7.52 39.39 -30.86
CA ILE A 246 -6.63 39.16 -29.72
C ILE A 246 -7.42 39.16 -28.41
N CYS A 247 -8.34 40.11 -28.23
CA CYS A 247 -9.18 40.18 -27.03
C CYS A 247 -10.03 38.92 -26.84
N MET A 248 -10.51 38.31 -27.94
CA MET A 248 -11.29 37.07 -27.90
C MET A 248 -10.52 35.86 -27.33
N PHE A 249 -9.19 35.88 -27.30
CA PHE A 249 -8.40 34.84 -26.63
C PHE A 249 -8.38 34.96 -25.10
N PHE A 250 -8.58 36.16 -24.55
CA PHE A 250 -8.50 36.42 -23.11
C PHE A 250 -9.87 36.50 -22.45
N ALA A 251 -10.81 37.21 -23.08
CA ALA A 251 -12.19 37.33 -22.65
C ALA A 251 -13.13 37.28 -23.87
N PRO A 252 -13.69 36.10 -24.19
CA PRO A 252 -14.65 35.97 -25.28
C PRO A 252 -15.93 36.76 -24.95
N GLN A 253 -16.21 37.80 -25.74
CA GLN A 253 -17.42 38.62 -25.58
C GLN A 253 -17.98 39.12 -26.92
N ASN A 254 -19.09 39.84 -26.84
CA ASN A 254 -19.76 40.39 -28.01
C ASN A 254 -19.04 41.65 -28.51
N TRP A 255 -18.34 41.54 -29.64
CA TRP A 255 -17.67 42.64 -30.33
C TRP A 255 -18.40 43.00 -31.64
N ILE A 256 -17.80 43.84 -32.49
CA ILE A 256 -18.40 44.25 -33.76
C ILE A 256 -18.25 43.16 -34.81
N HIS A 257 -17.12 42.45 -34.85
CA HIS A 257 -16.90 41.37 -35.82
C HIS A 257 -17.25 39.99 -35.25
N PHE A 258 -17.19 39.83 -33.92
CA PHE A 258 -17.43 38.56 -33.23
C PHE A 258 -18.68 38.61 -32.35
N GLN A 259 -19.39 37.48 -32.25
CA GLN A 259 -20.49 37.27 -31.31
C GLN A 259 -20.29 35.96 -30.58
N VAL A 260 -20.68 35.93 -29.30
CA VAL A 260 -20.66 34.71 -28.49
C VAL A 260 -22.10 34.24 -28.33
N ILE A 261 -22.41 33.05 -28.85
CA ILE A 261 -23.73 32.40 -28.76
C ILE A 261 -23.51 31.01 -28.15
N ASP A 262 -24.22 30.67 -27.09
CA ASP A 262 -24.11 29.38 -26.39
C ASP A 262 -22.66 29.00 -26.02
N HIS A 263 -21.87 29.98 -25.59
CA HIS A 263 -20.44 29.86 -25.30
C HIS A 263 -19.54 29.54 -26.51
N GLU A 264 -20.05 29.58 -27.74
CA GLU A 264 -19.28 29.47 -28.97
C GLU A 264 -19.02 30.84 -29.61
N VAL A 265 -17.79 31.04 -30.10
CA VAL A 265 -17.43 32.24 -30.86
C VAL A 265 -17.80 32.08 -32.32
N LEU A 266 -18.57 33.04 -32.85
CA LEU A 266 -19.02 33.10 -34.23
C LEU A 266 -18.76 34.49 -34.83
N PHE A 267 -18.65 34.56 -36.15
CA PHE A 267 -18.64 35.86 -36.85
C PHE A 267 -20.06 36.46 -36.91
N ARG A 268 -20.16 37.78 -36.74
CA ARG A 268 -21.41 38.52 -37.02
C ARG A 268 -21.65 38.62 -38.52
N LYS A 269 -22.91 38.54 -38.97
CA LYS A 269 -23.26 38.74 -40.39
C LYS A 269 -23.74 40.18 -40.64
N PRO A 270 -23.43 40.81 -41.79
CA PRO A 270 -22.61 40.31 -42.90
C PRO A 270 -21.12 40.62 -42.67
N PHE A 271 -20.31 39.59 -42.46
CA PHE A 271 -18.85 39.74 -42.42
C PHE A 271 -18.27 39.21 -43.73
N GLU A 272 -17.88 40.13 -44.62
CA GLU A 272 -17.19 39.84 -45.88
C GLU A 272 -15.68 40.00 -45.69
N CYS A 273 -15.05 39.06 -44.98
CA CYS A 273 -13.60 39.03 -44.96
C CYS A 273 -13.08 38.58 -46.33
N HIS A 274 -12.40 39.47 -47.05
CA HIS A 274 -11.77 39.18 -48.35
C HIS A 274 -10.55 38.23 -48.25
N MET A 275 -10.43 37.45 -47.16
CA MET A 275 -9.34 36.50 -46.90
C MET A 275 -9.87 35.05 -46.98
N PRO A 276 -10.00 34.48 -48.18
CA PRO A 276 -10.77 33.25 -48.45
C PRO A 276 -10.20 31.94 -47.86
N HIS A 277 -9.10 31.97 -47.10
CA HIS A 277 -8.38 30.75 -46.69
C HIS A 277 -7.97 30.65 -45.21
N ILE A 278 -8.42 31.57 -44.34
CA ILE A 278 -7.91 31.64 -42.96
C ILE A 278 -9.01 31.31 -41.95
N ASN A 279 -8.87 30.16 -41.29
CA ASN A 279 -9.77 29.74 -40.22
C ASN A 279 -9.35 30.41 -38.88
N LEU A 280 -9.87 31.61 -38.63
CA LEU A 280 -9.65 32.34 -37.38
C LEU A 280 -10.45 31.76 -36.20
N LEU A 281 -11.49 30.96 -36.43
CA LEU A 281 -12.35 30.47 -35.35
C LEU A 281 -11.76 29.25 -34.63
N GLU A 282 -11.03 28.38 -35.35
CA GLU A 282 -10.42 27.17 -34.76
C GLU A 282 -9.51 27.48 -33.55
N PRO A 283 -8.52 28.39 -33.65
CA PRO A 283 -7.65 28.71 -32.51
C PRO A 283 -8.41 29.29 -31.30
N LEU A 284 -9.48 30.06 -31.54
CA LEU A 284 -10.33 30.57 -30.46
C LEU A 284 -11.07 29.43 -29.76
N LYS A 285 -11.60 28.46 -30.52
CA LYS A 285 -12.26 27.28 -29.94
C LYS A 285 -11.28 26.44 -29.11
N ASP A 286 -10.07 26.22 -29.63
CA ASP A 286 -9.02 25.49 -28.92
C ASP A 286 -8.65 26.21 -27.60
N MET A 287 -8.50 27.53 -27.63
CA MET A 287 -8.26 28.34 -26.43
C MET A 287 -9.40 28.24 -25.42
N GLN A 288 -10.65 28.36 -25.86
CA GLN A 288 -11.81 28.25 -24.99
C GLN A 288 -11.88 26.90 -24.29
N MET A 289 -11.52 25.80 -24.98
CA MET A 289 -11.48 24.47 -24.38
C MET A 289 -10.38 24.37 -23.33
N VAL A 290 -9.18 24.85 -23.65
CA VAL A 290 -8.05 24.87 -22.72
C VAL A 290 -8.36 25.73 -21.50
N GLN A 291 -8.99 26.90 -21.68
CA GLN A 291 -9.42 27.78 -20.59
C GLN A 291 -10.50 27.16 -19.71
N LYS A 292 -11.55 26.58 -20.30
CA LYS A 292 -12.59 25.85 -19.53
C LYS A 292 -11.97 24.75 -18.69
N LEU A 293 -10.97 24.08 -19.24
CA LEU A 293 -10.26 23.01 -18.55
C LEU A 293 -9.38 23.56 -17.41
N ILE A 294 -8.60 24.60 -17.67
CA ILE A 294 -7.81 25.29 -16.64
C ILE A 294 -8.75 25.80 -15.55
N ASP A 295 -9.80 26.57 -15.85
CA ASP A 295 -10.74 27.10 -14.87
C ASP A 295 -11.39 26.01 -14.00
N LYS A 296 -11.67 24.83 -14.58
CA LYS A 296 -12.26 23.68 -13.87
C LYS A 296 -11.32 23.04 -12.85
N TYR A 297 -10.01 23.06 -13.10
CA TYR A 297 -9.03 22.30 -12.31
C TYR A 297 -7.88 23.14 -11.70
N ALA A 298 -7.84 24.43 -12.03
CA ALA A 298 -6.86 25.40 -11.57
C ALA A 298 -6.97 25.69 -10.08
N CYS A 299 -8.17 25.69 -9.49
CA CYS A 299 -8.33 26.03 -8.08
C CYS A 299 -8.20 24.79 -7.17
N PRO A 300 -7.04 24.52 -6.53
CA PRO A 300 -6.90 23.43 -5.56
C PRO A 300 -7.89 23.53 -4.38
N TRP A 301 -8.41 24.72 -4.10
CA TRP A 301 -9.28 24.99 -2.95
C TRP A 301 -10.79 24.86 -3.21
N ARG A 302 -11.25 24.84 -4.48
CA ARG A 302 -12.70 24.95 -4.79
C ARG A 302 -13.42 23.61 -4.96
N VAL A 303 -12.73 22.50 -5.25
CA VAL A 303 -13.35 21.16 -5.39
C VAL A 303 -12.36 20.07 -4.98
N ILE A 304 -12.32 19.74 -3.67
CA ILE A 304 -11.46 18.68 -3.08
C ILE A 304 -11.69 17.31 -3.76
N THR A 305 -12.86 17.09 -4.36
CA THR A 305 -13.27 15.79 -4.89
C THR A 305 -12.67 15.41 -6.25
N ASN A 306 -12.16 16.35 -7.04
CA ASN A 306 -11.69 16.12 -8.43
C ASN A 306 -10.19 16.34 -8.68
N TYR A 307 -9.42 16.73 -7.66
CA TYR A 307 -7.99 16.95 -7.78
C TYR A 307 -7.23 15.63 -7.66
N PHE A 308 -6.39 15.26 -8.63
CA PHE A 308 -5.49 14.10 -8.55
C PHE A 308 -4.17 14.33 -9.32
N SER A 309 -3.13 13.60 -8.93
CA SER A 309 -1.71 13.90 -9.23
C SER A 309 -1.39 13.79 -10.71
N THR A 310 -1.92 12.78 -11.41
CA THR A 310 -1.70 12.62 -12.86
C THR A 310 -2.20 13.84 -13.63
N LEU A 311 -3.38 14.32 -13.27
CA LEU A 311 -4.00 15.47 -13.90
C LEU A 311 -3.24 16.76 -13.57
N THR A 312 -2.73 16.90 -12.35
CA THR A 312 -1.87 18.02 -11.95
C THR A 312 -0.60 18.08 -12.81
N CYS A 313 0.09 16.94 -12.98
CA CYS A 313 1.29 16.88 -13.84
C CYS A 313 0.99 17.21 -15.30
N LEU A 314 -0.17 16.76 -15.82
CA LEU A 314 -0.62 17.14 -17.15
C LEU A 314 -0.86 18.65 -17.26
N PHE A 315 -1.53 19.25 -16.29
CA PHE A 315 -1.82 20.69 -16.28
C PHE A 315 -0.57 21.55 -16.20
N GLU A 316 0.37 21.20 -15.33
CA GLU A 316 1.67 21.87 -15.28
C GLU A 316 2.38 21.85 -16.64
N ALA A 317 2.31 20.72 -17.35
CA ALA A 317 2.88 20.58 -18.68
C ALA A 317 2.13 21.40 -19.75
N MET A 318 0.80 21.38 -19.72
CA MET A 318 -0.05 22.17 -20.61
C MET A 318 0.18 23.68 -20.41
N HIS A 319 0.24 24.15 -19.17
CA HIS A 319 0.55 25.55 -18.85
C HIS A 319 1.90 25.99 -19.44
N ARG A 320 2.91 25.11 -19.42
CA ARG A 320 4.22 25.39 -20.04
C ARG A 320 4.15 25.43 -21.57
N LEU A 321 3.40 24.52 -22.19
CA LEU A 321 3.18 24.58 -23.64
C LEU A 321 2.37 25.82 -24.06
N LEU A 322 1.50 26.31 -23.19
CA LEU A 322 0.67 27.48 -23.41
C LEU A 322 1.42 28.80 -23.22
N LYS A 323 2.47 28.82 -22.39
CA LYS A 323 3.29 30.01 -22.12
C LYS A 323 3.75 30.73 -23.41
N PRO A 324 4.35 30.07 -24.43
CA PRO A 324 4.75 30.76 -25.65
C PRO A 324 3.58 31.28 -26.50
N VAL A 325 2.38 30.69 -26.36
CA VAL A 325 1.16 31.21 -26.99
C VAL A 325 0.74 32.51 -26.32
N MET A 326 0.79 32.55 -24.99
CA MET A 326 0.47 33.74 -24.20
C MET A 326 1.47 34.86 -24.46
N GLU A 327 2.77 34.56 -24.44
CA GLU A 327 3.83 35.52 -24.77
C GLU A 327 3.64 36.12 -26.17
N PHE A 328 3.22 35.31 -27.14
CA PHE A 328 2.90 35.76 -28.49
C PHE A 328 1.67 36.68 -28.53
N LEU A 329 0.57 36.29 -27.89
CA LEU A 329 -0.67 37.07 -27.85
C LEU A 329 -0.49 38.41 -27.12
N ILE A 330 0.29 38.42 -26.04
CA ILE A 330 0.63 39.62 -25.27
C ILE A 330 1.47 40.57 -26.11
N PHE A 331 2.53 40.06 -26.75
CA PHE A 331 3.41 40.84 -27.63
C PHE A 331 2.62 41.57 -28.72
N TRP A 332 1.67 40.88 -29.34
CA TRP A 332 0.81 41.47 -30.35
C TRP A 332 -0.28 42.38 -29.78
N GLY A 333 -0.82 42.09 -28.61
CA GLY A 333 -1.75 42.97 -27.90
C GLY A 333 -1.14 44.35 -27.66
N GLU A 334 0.09 44.38 -27.13
CA GLU A 334 0.82 45.63 -26.90
C GLU A 334 1.14 46.36 -28.22
N ARG A 335 1.61 45.65 -29.27
CA ARG A 335 1.86 46.26 -30.59
C ARG A 335 0.63 46.91 -31.20
N VAL A 336 -0.54 46.32 -31.04
CA VAL A 336 -1.80 46.86 -31.58
C VAL A 336 -2.27 48.07 -30.78
N THR A 337 -1.97 48.14 -29.48
CA THR A 337 -2.36 49.29 -28.63
C THR A 337 -1.41 50.48 -28.67
N LYS A 338 -0.18 50.35 -29.20
CA LYS A 338 0.79 51.45 -29.31
C LYS A 338 0.43 52.41 -30.45
N GLU A 339 0.50 53.72 -30.18
CA GLU A 339 0.17 54.78 -31.16
C GLU A 339 1.14 54.79 -32.36
N ALA A 340 0.57 54.63 -33.56
CA ALA A 340 0.92 55.02 -34.95
C ALA A 340 2.35 55.39 -35.42
N ASN A 341 3.40 55.28 -34.60
CA ASN A 341 4.76 55.69 -34.96
C ASN A 341 5.65 54.54 -35.47
N GLU A 342 5.17 53.30 -35.45
CA GLU A 342 5.82 52.11 -36.04
C GLU A 342 4.88 51.45 -37.07
N GLU A 343 5.43 50.59 -37.95
CA GLU A 343 4.68 49.88 -39.00
C GLU A 343 3.36 49.29 -38.47
N SER A 344 2.24 49.73 -39.07
CA SER A 344 0.90 49.33 -38.65
C SER A 344 0.76 47.80 -38.64
N PRO A 345 0.39 47.18 -37.50
CA PRO A 345 0.27 45.74 -37.41
C PRO A 345 -0.83 45.22 -38.35
N SER A 346 -0.44 44.41 -39.35
CA SER A 346 -1.39 43.82 -40.29
C SER A 346 -1.84 42.44 -39.83
N ILE A 347 -3.12 42.12 -40.09
CA ILE A 347 -3.71 40.80 -39.82
C ILE A 347 -2.97 39.71 -40.57
N SER A 348 -2.55 39.96 -41.81
CA SER A 348 -1.77 39.01 -42.62
C SER A 348 -0.43 38.67 -41.95
N CYS A 349 0.30 39.68 -41.46
CA CYS A 349 1.56 39.47 -40.74
C CYS A 349 1.36 38.71 -39.43
N PHE A 350 0.30 39.04 -38.68
CA PHE A 350 -0.07 38.27 -37.48
C PHE A 350 -0.29 36.79 -37.81
N ILE A 351 -1.10 36.49 -38.85
CA ILE A 351 -1.45 35.12 -39.22
C ILE A 351 -0.22 34.33 -39.67
N GLU A 352 0.66 34.91 -40.49
CA GLU A 352 1.91 34.28 -40.90
C GLU A 352 2.78 33.86 -39.69
N MET A 353 2.75 34.66 -38.62
CA MET A 353 3.55 34.43 -37.41
C MET A 353 2.86 33.52 -36.39
N THR A 354 1.58 33.18 -36.57
CA THR A 354 0.82 32.32 -35.64
C THR A 354 1.07 30.82 -35.79
N VAL A 355 1.72 30.39 -36.88
CA VAL A 355 1.84 28.96 -37.25
C VAL A 355 2.41 28.11 -36.12
N GLN A 356 3.45 28.57 -35.43
CA GLN A 356 4.09 27.83 -34.35
C GLN A 356 3.33 27.94 -33.00
N PRO A 357 2.97 29.14 -32.50
CA PRO A 357 2.14 29.27 -31.30
C PRO A 357 0.81 28.50 -31.39
N PHE A 358 0.09 28.60 -32.50
CA PHE A 358 -1.23 27.98 -32.61
C PHE A 358 -1.19 26.49 -32.89
N ARG A 359 -0.06 25.92 -33.34
CA ARG A 359 0.15 24.46 -33.31
C ARG A 359 0.15 23.92 -31.88
N ARG A 360 0.80 24.62 -30.94
CA ARG A 360 0.76 24.27 -29.50
C ARG A 360 -0.66 24.28 -28.96
N LEU A 361 -1.39 25.35 -29.29
CA LEU A 361 -2.77 25.52 -28.89
C LEU A 361 -3.68 24.42 -29.46
N ARG A 362 -3.52 24.09 -30.75
CA ARG A 362 -4.29 23.03 -31.42
C ARG A 362 -4.09 21.66 -30.81
N LEU A 363 -2.86 21.27 -30.48
CA LEU A 363 -2.60 20.00 -29.80
C LEU A 363 -3.29 19.95 -28.44
N MET A 364 -3.21 21.02 -27.65
CA MET A 364 -3.91 21.09 -26.37
C MET A 364 -5.43 21.05 -26.55
N GLY A 365 -5.97 21.76 -27.55
CA GLY A 365 -7.39 21.74 -27.91
C GLY A 365 -7.88 20.36 -28.31
N GLN A 366 -7.15 19.65 -29.17
CA GLN A 366 -7.44 18.27 -29.58
C GLN A 366 -7.42 17.31 -28.39
N LEU A 367 -6.43 17.43 -27.50
CA LEU A 367 -6.38 16.63 -26.28
C LEU A 367 -7.58 16.93 -25.37
N CYS A 368 -8.07 18.17 -25.28
CA CYS A 368 -9.28 18.50 -24.54
C CYS A 368 -10.55 17.92 -25.19
N GLN A 369 -10.59 17.81 -26.52
CA GLN A 369 -11.72 17.25 -27.28
C GLN A 369 -11.78 15.72 -27.21
N ASP A 370 -10.63 15.06 -27.37
CA ASP A 370 -10.52 13.60 -27.46
C ASP A 370 -10.59 12.91 -26.09
N THR A 371 -10.59 13.66 -24.99
CA THR A 371 -10.46 13.08 -23.66
C THR A 371 -11.70 13.19 -22.78
N CYS A 372 -11.91 12.14 -21.99
CA CYS A 372 -12.78 12.14 -20.81
C CYS A 372 -12.40 13.17 -19.73
N ILE A 373 -11.43 14.08 -19.95
CA ILE A 373 -11.06 15.10 -18.95
C ILE A 373 -12.24 16.06 -18.68
N LEU A 374 -13.08 16.31 -19.70
CA LEU A 374 -14.30 17.11 -19.56
C LEU A 374 -15.54 16.29 -19.16
N ASN A 375 -15.64 15.01 -19.57
CA ASN A 375 -16.75 14.11 -19.24
C ASN A 375 -16.57 13.46 -17.86
N THR A 376 -17.11 14.09 -16.82
CA THR A 376 -16.96 13.71 -15.41
C THR A 376 -17.91 12.62 -14.92
N ASP A 377 -18.88 12.19 -15.72
CA ASP A 377 -20.12 11.66 -15.13
C ASP A 377 -20.15 10.12 -15.02
N CYS A 378 -19.16 9.39 -15.57
CA CYS A 378 -19.25 7.91 -15.67
C CYS A 378 -18.00 7.10 -15.30
N THR A 379 -16.90 7.69 -14.81
CA THR A 379 -15.63 6.96 -14.61
C THR A 379 -15.03 7.19 -13.23
N THR A 380 -14.44 6.15 -12.64
CA THR A 380 -13.69 6.26 -11.37
C THR A 380 -12.39 7.06 -11.56
N LYS A 381 -11.78 7.54 -10.47
CA LYS A 381 -10.53 8.32 -10.54
C LYS A 381 -9.39 7.53 -11.21
N HIS A 382 -9.22 6.25 -10.87
CA HIS A 382 -8.21 5.39 -11.50
C HIS A 382 -8.44 5.16 -13.00
N GLU A 383 -9.71 5.06 -13.43
CA GLU A 383 -10.06 4.96 -14.85
C GLU A 383 -9.73 6.25 -15.60
N ARG A 384 -9.99 7.42 -14.99
CA ARG A 384 -9.67 8.72 -15.59
C ARG A 384 -8.16 8.91 -15.75
N SER A 385 -7.39 8.68 -14.70
CA SER A 385 -5.92 8.78 -14.75
C SER A 385 -5.34 7.85 -15.80
N PHE A 386 -5.81 6.60 -15.85
CA PHE A 386 -5.36 5.64 -16.85
C PHE A 386 -5.75 6.05 -18.27
N HIS A 387 -6.99 6.50 -18.47
CA HIS A 387 -7.47 6.93 -19.78
C HIS A 387 -6.66 8.12 -20.32
N ILE A 388 -6.29 9.10 -19.48
CA ILE A 388 -5.41 10.21 -19.87
C ILE A 388 -4.08 9.67 -20.43
N ILE A 389 -3.43 8.75 -19.71
CA ILE A 389 -2.17 8.15 -20.14
C ILE A 389 -2.35 7.34 -21.43
N ALA A 390 -3.41 6.53 -21.52
CA ALA A 390 -3.70 5.71 -22.69
C ALA A 390 -3.97 6.56 -23.95
N THR A 391 -4.70 7.67 -23.81
CA THR A 391 -4.96 8.62 -24.90
C THR A 391 -3.67 9.30 -25.37
N LEU A 392 -2.80 9.72 -24.44
CA LEU A 392 -1.50 10.31 -24.79
C LEU A 392 -0.55 9.31 -25.46
N ILE A 393 -0.57 8.04 -25.04
CA ILE A 393 0.15 6.94 -25.71
C ILE A 393 -0.36 6.76 -27.14
N SER A 394 -1.69 6.72 -27.31
CA SER A 394 -2.32 6.58 -28.62
C SER A 394 -1.97 7.75 -29.55
N ALA A 395 -2.07 8.99 -29.05
CA ALA A 395 -1.70 10.19 -29.78
C ALA A 395 -0.22 10.19 -30.20
N THR A 396 0.67 9.76 -29.30
CA THR A 396 2.12 9.63 -29.57
C THR A 396 2.42 8.53 -30.60
N LYS A 397 1.59 7.48 -30.68
CA LYS A 397 1.81 6.38 -31.62
C LYS A 397 1.22 6.66 -33.01
N HIS A 398 0.03 7.26 -33.06
CA HIS A 398 -0.80 7.31 -34.26
C HIS A 398 -0.91 8.70 -34.89
N SER A 399 -0.35 9.75 -34.27
CA SER A 399 -0.41 11.08 -34.88
C SER A 399 0.31 11.14 -36.23
N ARG A 400 -0.37 11.74 -37.21
CA ARG A 400 0.14 11.92 -38.58
C ARG A 400 1.15 13.05 -38.67
N LEU A 401 0.99 14.09 -37.85
CA LEU A 401 1.89 15.23 -37.83
C LEU A 401 3.01 14.97 -36.82
N TYR A 402 4.26 15.13 -37.27
CA TYR A 402 5.42 14.87 -36.43
C TYR A 402 5.45 15.76 -35.17
N TRP A 403 5.04 17.01 -35.32
CA TRP A 403 5.00 17.95 -34.20
C TRP A 403 3.99 17.50 -33.13
N ASP A 404 2.78 17.12 -33.54
CA ASP A 404 1.74 16.60 -32.63
C ASP A 404 2.22 15.32 -31.93
N LYS A 405 2.96 14.47 -32.65
CA LYS A 405 3.59 13.27 -32.11
C LYS A 405 4.60 13.60 -31.00
N SER A 406 5.52 14.54 -31.25
CA SER A 406 6.52 14.99 -30.28
C SER A 406 5.90 15.74 -29.09
N GLY A 407 4.89 16.56 -29.34
CA GLY A 407 4.12 17.26 -28.32
C GLY A 407 3.35 16.31 -27.41
N SER A 408 2.67 15.31 -27.99
CA SER A 408 1.99 14.25 -27.25
C SER A 408 2.99 13.44 -26.41
N ALA A 409 4.17 13.15 -26.95
CA ALA A 409 5.25 12.48 -26.21
C ALA A 409 5.71 13.31 -25.01
N ALA A 410 5.93 14.62 -25.17
CA ALA A 410 6.35 15.49 -24.07
C ALA A 410 5.29 15.59 -22.95
N LEU A 411 4.01 15.67 -23.32
CA LEU A 411 2.89 15.64 -22.37
C LEU A 411 2.74 14.30 -21.67
N LEU A 412 2.90 13.19 -22.40
CA LEU A 412 2.92 11.84 -21.84
C LEU A 412 4.03 11.69 -20.79
N LEU A 413 5.25 12.04 -21.16
CA LEU A 413 6.41 11.97 -20.28
C LEU A 413 6.22 12.84 -19.04
N SER A 414 5.59 14.01 -19.14
CA SER A 414 5.31 14.84 -17.96
C SER A 414 4.24 14.22 -17.06
N SER A 415 3.20 13.63 -17.63
CA SER A 415 2.07 13.03 -16.90
C SER A 415 2.45 11.74 -16.16
N LEU A 416 3.41 10.97 -16.71
CA LEU A 416 3.91 9.72 -16.12
C LEU A 416 4.62 9.89 -14.77
N LYS A 417 4.99 11.11 -14.39
CA LYS A 417 5.64 11.41 -13.10
C LYS A 417 4.86 10.83 -11.92
N SER A 418 3.53 10.97 -11.92
CA SER A 418 2.63 10.42 -10.91
C SER A 418 2.68 8.89 -10.82
N TYR A 419 2.55 8.20 -11.95
CA TYR A 419 2.64 6.73 -12.04
C TYR A 419 4.00 6.20 -11.60
N CYS A 420 5.09 6.89 -11.97
CA CYS A 420 6.43 6.54 -11.51
C CYS A 420 6.57 6.74 -9.99
N GLN A 421 5.94 7.78 -9.42
CA GLN A 421 5.95 7.99 -7.97
C GLN A 421 5.21 6.88 -7.23
N PHE A 422 4.02 6.46 -7.69
CA PHE A 422 3.28 5.35 -7.09
C PHE A 422 4.08 4.06 -7.10
N MET A 423 4.68 3.71 -8.24
CA MET A 423 5.54 2.53 -8.36
C MET A 423 6.79 2.63 -7.48
N ALA A 424 7.44 3.80 -7.43
CA ALA A 424 8.59 4.01 -6.56
C ALA A 424 8.24 3.88 -5.08
N ASN A 425 7.07 4.39 -4.67
CA ASN A 425 6.55 4.28 -3.31
C ASN A 425 6.29 2.82 -2.95
N MET A 426 5.73 2.01 -3.85
CA MET A 426 5.54 0.57 -3.61
C MET A 426 6.87 -0.11 -3.22
N TYR A 427 7.94 0.14 -3.96
CA TYR A 427 9.25 -0.45 -3.66
C TYR A 427 9.94 0.13 -2.43
N ARG A 428 9.65 1.38 -2.05
CA ARG A 428 10.30 2.06 -0.93
C ARG A 428 9.56 1.88 0.40
N LEU A 429 8.23 2.00 0.36
CA LEU A 429 7.36 2.07 1.52
C LEU A 429 6.46 0.85 1.67
N GLY A 430 6.32 0.01 0.63
CA GLY A 430 5.33 -1.07 0.62
C GLY A 430 3.90 -0.57 0.38
N GLU A 431 3.72 0.71 0.06
CA GLU A 431 2.42 1.29 -0.25
C GLU A 431 2.53 2.19 -1.46
N PHE A 432 1.42 2.41 -2.17
CA PHE A 432 1.41 3.34 -3.30
C PHE A 432 1.39 4.81 -2.85
N GLU A 433 0.90 5.11 -1.63
CA GLU A 433 0.49 6.47 -1.21
C GLU A 433 -0.56 7.10 -2.13
N ASP A 434 -1.44 6.27 -2.71
CA ASP A 434 -2.53 6.68 -3.60
C ASP A 434 -3.79 7.03 -2.79
N TYR A 435 -3.73 8.15 -2.06
CA TYR A 435 -4.84 8.60 -1.20
C TYR A 435 -6.15 8.84 -1.96
N LEU A 436 -6.04 9.24 -3.23
CA LEU A 436 -7.18 9.60 -4.07
C LEU A 436 -7.70 8.43 -4.91
N LYS A 437 -7.10 7.24 -4.77
CA LYS A 437 -7.47 6.04 -5.54
C LYS A 437 -7.38 6.28 -7.06
N GLU A 438 -6.36 7.02 -7.49
CA GLU A 438 -6.09 7.35 -8.89
C GLU A 438 -5.16 6.33 -9.58
N PHE A 439 -4.45 5.51 -8.81
CA PHE A 439 -3.56 4.49 -9.37
C PHE A 439 -4.35 3.23 -9.75
N ILE A 440 -3.87 2.54 -10.79
CA ILE A 440 -4.53 1.37 -11.37
C ILE A 440 -4.44 0.10 -10.51
N ALA A 441 -3.67 0.14 -9.43
CA ALA A 441 -3.54 -0.93 -8.46
C ALA A 441 -3.79 -0.42 -7.04
N GLU A 442 -4.10 -1.35 -6.14
CA GLU A 442 -4.33 -1.08 -4.74
C GLU A 442 -3.62 -2.12 -3.86
N CYS A 443 -3.23 -1.69 -2.67
CA CYS A 443 -2.82 -2.58 -1.59
C CYS A 443 -4.06 -2.88 -0.72
N VAL A 444 -4.32 -4.16 -0.47
CA VAL A 444 -5.41 -4.64 0.38
C VAL A 444 -4.85 -5.60 1.43
N VAL A 445 -5.43 -5.58 2.63
CA VAL A 445 -5.05 -6.50 3.70
C VAL A 445 -6.08 -7.62 3.75
N ILE A 446 -5.64 -8.86 3.53
CA ILE A 446 -6.47 -10.07 3.57
C ILE A 446 -5.91 -10.96 4.68
N ASP A 447 -6.73 -11.28 5.69
CA ASP A 447 -6.32 -12.08 6.85
C ASP A 447 -5.06 -11.57 7.57
N GLY A 448 -4.89 -10.24 7.61
CA GLY A 448 -3.71 -9.58 8.21
C GLY A 448 -2.46 -9.57 7.33
N ILE A 449 -2.56 -10.05 6.09
CA ILE A 449 -1.46 -10.13 5.12
C ILE A 449 -1.71 -9.10 4.02
N SER A 450 -0.70 -8.27 3.72
CA SER A 450 -0.80 -7.31 2.62
C SER A 450 -0.73 -8.02 1.26
N ASP A 451 -1.60 -7.63 0.33
CA ASP A 451 -1.65 -8.14 -1.04
C ASP A 451 -1.90 -6.99 -2.03
N TYR A 452 -1.28 -7.07 -3.21
CA TYR A 452 -1.37 -6.03 -4.23
C TYR A 452 -2.14 -6.54 -5.43
N ARG A 453 -3.20 -5.83 -5.81
CA ARG A 453 -4.06 -6.22 -6.93
C ARG A 453 -4.39 -5.04 -7.83
N MET A 454 -4.68 -5.36 -9.09
CA MET A 454 -5.18 -4.38 -10.05
C MET A 454 -6.63 -4.00 -9.69
N ARG A 455 -6.96 -2.72 -9.74
CA ARG A 455 -8.34 -2.24 -9.58
C ARG A 455 -9.17 -2.71 -10.79
N ILE A 456 -10.45 -2.97 -10.54
CA ILE A 456 -11.39 -3.36 -11.59
C ILE A 456 -11.65 -2.16 -12.50
N MET A 457 -11.54 -2.38 -13.81
CA MET A 457 -11.87 -1.42 -14.87
C MET A 457 -13.21 -1.79 -15.49
N LYS A 458 -14.07 -0.81 -15.79
CA LYS A 458 -15.41 -1.03 -16.36
C LYS A 458 -15.47 -0.75 -17.87
N ASP A 459 -16.35 -1.47 -18.54
CA ASP A 459 -16.79 -1.23 -19.93
C ASP A 459 -15.61 -0.95 -20.90
N MET A 460 -15.66 0.17 -21.62
CA MET A 460 -14.66 0.58 -22.62
C MET A 460 -13.24 0.71 -22.06
N THR A 461 -13.08 1.05 -20.77
CA THR A 461 -11.74 1.18 -20.17
C THR A 461 -11.06 -0.16 -19.97
N ALA A 462 -11.83 -1.24 -19.76
CA ALA A 462 -11.31 -2.59 -19.67
C ALA A 462 -10.71 -3.07 -21.01
N ASP A 463 -11.38 -2.77 -22.12
CA ASP A 463 -10.88 -3.10 -23.47
C ASP A 463 -9.62 -2.30 -23.83
N ILE A 464 -9.58 -1.01 -23.45
CA ILE A 464 -8.37 -0.19 -23.60
C ILE A 464 -7.23 -0.77 -22.76
N ALA A 465 -7.48 -1.11 -21.49
CA ALA A 465 -6.47 -1.69 -20.61
C ALA A 465 -5.92 -3.03 -21.13
N LYS A 466 -6.79 -3.87 -21.71
CA LYS A 466 -6.39 -5.17 -22.28
C LYS A 466 -5.41 -5.01 -23.44
N ASN A 467 -5.60 -3.99 -24.28
CA ASN A 467 -4.77 -3.74 -25.46
C ASN A 467 -3.62 -2.75 -25.23
N CYS A 468 -3.53 -2.14 -24.04
CA CYS A 468 -2.52 -1.14 -23.72
C CYS A 468 -1.26 -1.79 -23.14
N GLU A 469 -0.14 -1.72 -23.86
CA GLU A 469 1.15 -2.29 -23.44
C GLU A 469 1.67 -1.69 -22.12
N PHE A 470 1.46 -0.39 -21.90
CA PHE A 470 1.78 0.27 -20.63
C PHE A 470 1.09 -0.37 -19.43
N TYR A 471 -0.21 -0.69 -19.57
CA TYR A 471 -0.97 -1.37 -18.51
C TYR A 471 -0.41 -2.77 -18.23
N GLN A 472 -0.05 -3.51 -19.29
CA GLN A 472 0.51 -4.85 -19.15
C GLN A 472 1.88 -4.85 -18.47
N ILE A 473 2.75 -3.87 -18.78
CA ILE A 473 4.06 -3.70 -18.12
C ILE A 473 3.86 -3.47 -16.62
N LEU A 474 3.00 -2.51 -16.24
CA LEU A 474 2.74 -2.23 -14.82
C LEU A 474 2.15 -3.44 -14.11
N LYS A 475 1.15 -4.10 -14.71
CA LYS A 475 0.53 -5.31 -14.16
C LYS A 475 1.56 -6.41 -13.94
N LYS A 476 2.41 -6.70 -14.93
CA LYS A 476 3.50 -7.68 -14.84
C LYS A 476 4.42 -7.39 -13.67
N HIS A 477 4.90 -6.16 -13.53
CA HIS A 477 5.84 -5.82 -12.45
C HIS A 477 5.20 -5.83 -11.06
N ILE A 478 3.95 -5.36 -10.94
CA ILE A 478 3.20 -5.43 -9.68
C ILE A 478 3.01 -6.90 -9.29
N GLN A 479 2.54 -7.76 -10.20
CA GLN A 479 2.36 -9.18 -9.91
C GLN A 479 3.67 -9.84 -9.48
N ASN A 480 4.75 -9.64 -10.24
CA ASN A 480 6.05 -10.26 -10.00
C ASN A 480 6.78 -9.77 -8.74
N SER A 481 6.45 -8.59 -8.21
CA SER A 481 7.07 -8.05 -6.99
C SER A 481 6.14 -8.06 -5.78
N SER A 482 4.83 -8.22 -5.97
CA SER A 482 3.80 -8.12 -4.92
C SER A 482 4.11 -8.97 -3.69
N LYS A 483 4.44 -10.26 -3.88
CA LYS A 483 4.70 -11.20 -2.77
C LYS A 483 5.97 -10.85 -1.99
N ALA A 484 7.01 -10.36 -2.67
CA ALA A 484 8.24 -9.92 -2.01
C ALA A 484 8.03 -8.60 -1.26
N VAL A 485 7.43 -7.59 -1.90
CA VAL A 485 7.17 -6.29 -1.27
C VAL A 485 6.27 -6.48 -0.05
N SER A 486 5.18 -7.24 -0.17
CA SER A 486 4.26 -7.45 0.95
C SER A 486 4.90 -8.27 2.08
N PHE A 487 5.76 -9.24 1.76
CA PHE A 487 6.56 -9.93 2.78
C PHE A 487 7.46 -8.95 3.54
N LEU A 488 8.20 -8.08 2.84
CA LEU A 488 9.08 -7.11 3.48
C LEU A 488 8.31 -6.07 4.28
N TYR A 489 7.15 -5.63 3.79
CA TYR A 489 6.27 -4.68 4.46
C TYR A 489 5.69 -5.26 5.75
N ASP A 490 5.05 -6.43 5.67
CA ASP A 490 4.42 -7.08 6.84
C ASP A 490 5.44 -7.43 7.93
N ASN A 491 6.68 -7.76 7.54
CA ASN A 491 7.77 -8.09 8.48
C ASN A 491 8.65 -6.88 8.89
N ARG A 492 8.24 -5.65 8.55
CA ARG A 492 8.95 -4.40 8.89
C ARG A 492 10.41 -4.36 8.39
N GLN A 493 10.68 -4.99 7.25
CA GLN A 493 12.01 -5.04 6.61
C GLN A 493 12.19 -3.97 5.52
N MET A 494 11.16 -3.19 5.20
CA MET A 494 11.22 -2.15 4.14
C MET A 494 12.26 -1.05 4.41
N ASP A 495 12.43 -0.66 5.68
CA ASP A 495 13.41 0.37 6.05
C ASP A 495 14.85 -0.13 5.86
N LEU A 496 15.12 -1.37 6.25
CA LEU A 496 16.42 -2.01 6.06
C LEU A 496 16.71 -2.22 4.57
N PHE A 497 15.73 -2.70 3.81
CA PHE A 497 15.82 -2.79 2.35
C PHE A 497 16.17 -1.43 1.73
N SER A 498 15.44 -0.37 2.10
CA SER A 498 15.67 0.98 1.61
C SER A 498 17.04 1.53 2.00
N LEU A 499 17.53 1.19 3.19
CA LEU A 499 18.85 1.59 3.68
C LEU A 499 19.97 0.92 2.88
N PHE A 500 19.92 -0.41 2.72
CA PHE A 500 20.95 -1.16 1.99
C PHE A 500 20.97 -0.87 0.48
N HIS A 501 19.82 -0.51 -0.09
CA HIS A 501 19.65 -0.26 -1.51
C HIS A 501 19.35 1.20 -1.86
N LYS A 502 19.75 2.14 -0.98
CA LYS A 502 19.44 3.57 -1.09
C LYS A 502 19.73 4.15 -2.47
N ASN A 503 20.83 3.76 -3.10
CA ASN A 503 21.24 4.29 -4.41
C ASN A 503 20.26 4.00 -5.54
N VAL A 504 19.52 2.88 -5.46
CA VAL A 504 18.59 2.41 -6.50
C VAL A 504 17.13 2.65 -6.13
N ILE A 505 16.80 2.55 -4.84
CA ILE A 505 15.41 2.65 -4.36
C ILE A 505 15.02 4.09 -4.04
N CYS A 506 15.93 4.90 -3.51
CA CYS A 506 15.65 6.30 -3.17
C CYS A 506 15.85 7.26 -4.35
N SER A 507 16.42 6.80 -5.46
CA SER A 507 16.48 7.56 -6.71
C SER A 507 15.09 7.67 -7.33
N SER A 508 14.84 8.81 -7.99
CA SER A 508 13.58 9.08 -8.68
C SER A 508 13.42 8.12 -9.86
N LEU A 509 12.46 7.19 -9.77
CA LEU A 509 12.10 6.28 -10.86
C LEU A 509 11.77 7.06 -12.13
N TYR A 510 11.07 8.19 -11.96
CA TYR A 510 10.76 9.09 -13.07
C TYR A 510 12.03 9.56 -13.79
N ASN A 511 13.01 10.07 -13.04
CA ASN A 511 14.24 10.59 -13.66
C ASN A 511 15.04 9.49 -14.34
N GLU A 512 15.12 8.29 -13.77
CA GLU A 512 15.80 7.15 -14.39
C GLU A 512 15.15 6.76 -15.73
N VAL A 513 13.82 6.71 -15.78
CA VAL A 513 13.06 6.41 -17.00
C VAL A 513 13.30 7.49 -18.05
N ILE A 514 13.23 8.77 -17.67
CA ILE A 514 13.46 9.89 -18.60
C ILE A 514 14.91 9.92 -19.09
N GLU A 515 15.89 9.69 -18.22
CA GLU A 515 17.30 9.67 -18.63
C GLU A 515 17.59 8.50 -19.58
N SER A 516 17.03 7.32 -19.33
CA SER A 516 17.11 6.17 -20.24
C SER A 516 16.44 6.46 -21.59
N PHE A 517 15.24 7.08 -21.56
CA PHE A 517 14.53 7.51 -22.77
C PHE A 517 15.36 8.51 -23.58
N LEU A 518 15.86 9.57 -22.95
CA LEU A 518 16.69 10.60 -23.60
C LEU A 518 18.01 10.01 -24.12
N HIS A 519 18.60 9.05 -23.41
CA HIS A 519 19.79 8.34 -23.86
C HIS A 519 19.50 7.56 -25.15
N ALA A 520 18.40 6.80 -25.19
CA ALA A 520 17.99 6.08 -26.39
C ALA A 520 17.67 7.03 -27.56
N LEU A 521 17.09 8.20 -27.29
CA LEU A 521 16.82 9.22 -28.31
C LEU A 521 18.08 9.77 -28.99
N LYS A 522 19.25 9.78 -28.33
CA LYS A 522 20.50 10.26 -28.94
C LYS A 522 20.84 9.56 -30.25
N THR A 523 20.45 8.29 -30.38
CA THR A 523 20.68 7.51 -31.62
C THR A 523 19.86 8.01 -32.81
N TYR A 524 18.80 8.79 -32.56
CA TYR A 524 17.90 9.33 -33.56
C TYR A 524 18.00 10.85 -33.73
N GLN A 525 18.90 11.52 -33.01
CA GLN A 525 19.07 12.98 -33.10
C GLN A 525 19.71 13.37 -34.44
N VAL A 526 19.18 14.43 -35.06
CA VAL A 526 19.68 14.96 -36.33
C VAL A 526 20.66 16.11 -36.06
N MET A 527 21.86 16.06 -36.64
CA MET A 527 22.92 17.08 -36.44
C MET A 527 22.54 18.47 -36.99
N THR A 528 21.55 18.54 -37.89
CA THR A 528 20.97 19.77 -38.41
C THR A 528 19.59 19.94 -37.83
N VAL A 529 19.52 20.56 -36.66
CA VAL A 529 18.30 21.28 -36.29
C VAL A 529 18.26 22.46 -37.27
N ASP A 530 17.49 22.34 -38.35
CA ASP A 530 16.85 23.53 -38.90
C ASP A 530 16.18 24.15 -37.68
N ARG A 531 16.80 25.20 -37.11
CA ARG A 531 16.18 25.97 -36.04
C ARG A 531 14.92 26.50 -36.68
N GLU A 532 13.81 25.77 -36.49
CA GLU A 532 12.49 26.26 -36.84
C GLU A 532 12.45 27.68 -36.30
N VAL A 533 12.24 28.59 -37.24
CA VAL A 533 12.38 30.04 -37.16
C VAL A 533 12.24 30.55 -35.73
N MET A 534 13.28 31.26 -35.27
CA MET A 534 13.34 32.03 -34.03
C MET A 534 11.95 32.51 -33.62
N PHE A 535 11.48 32.06 -32.45
CA PHE A 535 10.19 32.46 -31.91
C PHE A 535 10.15 33.99 -31.91
N PRO A 536 9.22 34.63 -32.64
CA PRO A 536 9.34 36.06 -32.92
C PRO A 536 8.93 36.95 -31.74
N ALA A 537 8.24 36.40 -30.74
CA ALA A 537 7.87 37.12 -29.52
C ALA A 537 8.97 36.97 -28.46
N PRO A 538 9.37 38.06 -27.77
CA PRO A 538 10.28 37.98 -26.62
C PRO A 538 9.65 37.18 -25.48
N ASP A 539 10.46 36.62 -24.59
CA ASP A 539 9.92 36.01 -23.37
C ASP A 539 9.20 37.05 -22.48
N ILE A 540 8.30 36.60 -21.61
CA ILE A 540 7.45 37.49 -20.82
C ILE A 540 8.24 38.43 -19.89
N LEU A 541 9.44 38.04 -19.42
CA LEU A 541 10.27 38.90 -18.58
C LEU A 541 10.94 39.99 -19.41
N THR A 542 11.42 39.65 -20.61
CA THR A 542 11.95 40.62 -21.57
C THR A 542 10.85 41.61 -21.98
N GLN A 543 9.63 41.13 -22.21
CA GLN A 543 8.48 42.01 -22.44
C GLN A 543 8.19 42.90 -21.22
N ALA A 544 8.20 42.35 -20.00
CA ALA A 544 7.98 43.12 -18.77
C ALA A 544 9.05 44.21 -18.56
N GLN A 545 10.31 43.97 -18.91
CA GLN A 545 11.38 44.96 -18.79
C GLN A 545 11.21 46.16 -19.73
N GLN A 546 10.48 45.98 -20.83
CA GLN A 546 10.24 47.00 -21.85
C GLN A 546 8.96 47.83 -21.59
N LEU A 547 8.21 47.51 -20.54
CA LEU A 547 6.95 48.18 -20.19
C LEU A 547 7.17 49.36 -19.25
N ASP A 548 6.53 50.49 -19.56
CA ASP A 548 6.48 51.66 -18.68
C ASP A 548 5.42 51.51 -17.58
N ASP A 549 4.33 50.78 -17.86
CA ASP A 549 3.23 50.55 -16.93
C ASP A 549 3.66 49.64 -15.76
N LYS A 550 3.56 50.14 -14.52
CA LYS A 550 3.95 49.39 -13.31
C LYS A 550 2.97 48.27 -12.97
N SER A 551 1.67 48.49 -13.20
CA SER A 551 0.63 47.52 -12.90
C SER A 551 0.72 46.32 -13.84
N LEU A 552 0.92 46.59 -15.13
CA LEU A 552 1.11 45.53 -16.12
C LEU A 552 2.41 44.74 -15.90
N ARG A 553 3.50 45.43 -15.52
CA ARG A 553 4.75 44.75 -15.12
C ARG A 553 4.55 43.81 -13.94
N HIS A 554 3.79 44.23 -12.94
CA HIS A 554 3.47 43.39 -11.79
C HIS A 554 2.65 42.15 -12.21
N LEU A 555 1.67 42.33 -13.10
CA LEU A 555 0.87 41.25 -13.65
C LEU A 555 1.75 40.22 -14.40
N PHE A 556 2.66 40.67 -15.26
CA PHE A 556 3.57 39.78 -16.01
C PHE A 556 4.55 39.04 -15.10
N TYR A 557 5.07 39.72 -14.08
CA TYR A 557 5.97 39.10 -13.10
C TYR A 557 5.25 38.03 -12.26
N THR A 558 4.00 38.29 -11.86
CA THR A 558 3.16 37.34 -11.13
C THR A 558 2.89 36.11 -11.98
N TYR A 559 2.52 36.28 -13.25
CA TYR A 559 2.36 35.19 -14.21
C TYR A 559 3.64 34.37 -14.43
N TYR A 560 4.79 35.04 -14.57
CA TYR A 560 6.08 34.38 -14.70
C TYR A 560 6.41 33.51 -13.47
N LYS A 561 6.26 34.07 -12.26
CA LYS A 561 6.51 33.34 -11.01
C LYS A 561 5.61 32.10 -10.87
N GLN A 562 4.35 32.20 -11.28
CA GLN A 562 3.43 31.06 -11.29
C GLN A 562 3.92 29.93 -12.22
N LEU A 563 4.43 30.28 -13.40
CA LEU A 563 4.90 29.31 -14.40
C LEU A 563 6.23 28.64 -14.03
N GLU A 564 7.10 29.30 -13.26
CA GLU A 564 8.32 28.67 -12.74
C GLU A 564 8.03 27.62 -11.67
N GLY A 565 6.93 27.78 -10.92
CA GLY A 565 6.56 26.90 -9.81
C GLY A 565 7.56 26.94 -8.64
N ASN A 566 7.14 26.47 -7.46
CA ASN A 566 7.98 26.35 -6.27
C ASN A 566 9.14 25.36 -6.52
N SER A 567 10.24 25.86 -7.09
CA SER A 567 11.52 25.16 -7.31
C SER A 567 12.32 24.92 -6.03
N HIS A 568 11.65 24.81 -4.88
CA HIS A 568 12.27 24.56 -3.57
C HIS A 568 12.49 23.08 -3.27
N ILE A 569 12.07 22.16 -4.15
CA ILE A 569 12.38 20.74 -4.02
C ILE A 569 13.54 20.41 -4.97
N ASN A 570 14.72 20.14 -4.39
CA ASN A 570 16.02 19.83 -4.99
C ASN A 570 16.08 18.56 -5.88
N LEU A 571 15.00 18.21 -6.59
CA LEU A 571 15.00 17.14 -7.58
C LEU A 571 15.10 17.74 -8.97
N ARG A 572 16.07 17.28 -9.77
CA ARG A 572 16.23 17.61 -11.19
C ARG A 572 14.94 17.22 -11.92
N ASN A 573 14.03 18.16 -12.08
CA ASN A 573 12.74 17.94 -12.74
C ASN A 573 12.88 18.37 -14.21
N PHE A 574 12.77 17.41 -15.14
CA PHE A 574 12.74 17.70 -16.57
C PHE A 574 11.55 18.58 -16.91
N LYS A 575 11.78 19.66 -17.67
CA LYS A 575 10.69 20.56 -18.08
C LYS A 575 10.04 20.04 -19.36
N CYS A 576 8.72 20.21 -19.51
CA CYS A 576 8.01 19.83 -20.73
C CYS A 576 8.64 20.44 -22.00
N ASP A 577 9.13 21.68 -21.94
CA ASP A 577 9.81 22.31 -23.09
C ASP A 577 11.15 21.64 -23.44
N GLU A 578 11.90 21.16 -22.45
CA GLU A 578 13.16 20.42 -22.67
C GLU A 578 12.87 19.07 -23.33
N LEU A 579 11.83 18.37 -22.86
CA LEU A 579 11.38 17.11 -23.44
C LEU A 579 10.86 17.28 -24.86
N LEU A 580 10.06 18.34 -25.10
CA LEU A 580 9.58 18.67 -26.43
C LEU A 580 10.74 19.01 -27.38
N SER A 581 11.71 19.80 -26.92
CA SER A 581 12.92 20.11 -27.70
C SER A 581 13.72 18.85 -28.02
N ALA A 582 13.87 17.95 -27.06
CA ALA A 582 14.57 16.68 -27.27
C ALA A 582 13.86 15.81 -28.31
N CYS A 583 12.54 15.63 -28.19
CA CYS A 583 11.75 14.88 -29.18
C CYS A 583 11.80 15.54 -30.56
N ASN A 584 11.61 16.86 -30.66
CA ASN A 584 11.63 17.57 -31.94
C ASN A 584 12.97 17.48 -32.68
N SER A 585 14.08 17.30 -31.94
CA SER A 585 15.42 17.16 -32.53
C SER A 585 15.69 15.81 -33.23
N CYS A 586 14.73 14.88 -33.21
CA CYS A 586 14.89 13.54 -33.77
C CYS A 586 14.27 13.38 -35.18
N TYR A 587 14.51 12.22 -35.82
CA TYR A 587 13.87 11.87 -37.10
C TYR A 587 12.35 11.62 -37.00
N ARG A 588 11.62 11.82 -38.10
CA ARG A 588 10.14 11.66 -38.12
C ARG A 588 9.63 10.25 -37.79
N TYR A 589 10.43 9.22 -38.08
CA TYR A 589 10.06 7.81 -37.88
C TYR A 589 10.36 7.29 -36.48
N VAL A 590 10.80 8.14 -35.55
CA VAL A 590 11.22 7.71 -34.20
C VAL A 590 10.07 7.03 -33.44
N PRO A 591 10.30 5.83 -32.90
CA PRO A 591 9.29 5.09 -32.14
C PRO A 591 9.27 5.54 -30.66
N PHE A 592 8.79 6.76 -30.39
CA PHE A 592 8.81 7.34 -29.03
C PHE A 592 8.13 6.44 -27.99
N THR A 593 6.96 5.89 -28.34
CA THR A 593 6.20 5.02 -27.44
C THR A 593 6.99 3.76 -27.09
N GLU A 594 7.56 3.07 -28.08
CA GLU A 594 8.32 1.84 -27.87
C GLU A 594 9.59 2.10 -27.04
N ILE A 595 10.30 3.20 -27.29
CA ILE A 595 11.48 3.60 -26.52
C ILE A 595 11.09 3.87 -25.06
N LEU A 596 10.00 4.59 -24.81
CA LEU A 596 9.50 4.89 -23.48
C LEU A 596 9.09 3.62 -22.72
N LEU A 597 8.31 2.75 -23.36
CA LEU A 597 7.85 1.50 -22.76
C LEU A 597 9.03 0.55 -22.45
N THR A 598 10.02 0.50 -23.33
CA THR A 598 11.26 -0.26 -23.09
C THR A 598 12.06 0.30 -21.92
N ALA A 599 12.20 1.63 -21.84
CA ALA A 599 12.89 2.28 -20.73
C ALA A 599 12.17 2.00 -19.40
N LEU A 600 10.83 2.07 -19.38
CA LEU A 600 10.02 1.78 -18.20
C LEU A 600 10.12 0.31 -17.76
N ASP A 601 9.92 -0.65 -18.67
CA ASP A 601 10.02 -2.09 -18.37
C ASP A 601 11.42 -2.44 -17.85
N HIS A 602 12.47 -1.87 -18.45
CA HIS A 602 13.85 -2.09 -18.00
C HIS A 602 14.09 -1.58 -16.58
N THR A 603 13.72 -0.33 -16.27
CA THR A 603 13.94 0.25 -14.93
C THR A 603 13.10 -0.45 -13.86
N LEU A 604 11.85 -0.83 -14.18
CA LEU A 604 11.01 -1.61 -13.28
C LEU A 604 11.54 -3.04 -13.08
N ALA A 605 12.09 -3.67 -14.11
CA ALA A 605 12.70 -4.99 -14.01
C ALA A 605 13.88 -5.01 -13.05
N GLN A 606 14.73 -3.98 -13.08
CA GLN A 606 15.85 -3.85 -12.14
C GLN A 606 15.36 -3.79 -10.68
N ARG A 607 14.36 -2.95 -10.38
CA ARG A 607 13.79 -2.84 -9.02
C ARG A 607 13.05 -4.10 -8.60
N THR A 608 12.33 -4.75 -9.51
CA THR A 608 11.63 -6.03 -9.29
C THR A 608 12.61 -7.14 -8.94
N LEU A 609 13.71 -7.28 -9.70
CA LEU A 609 14.74 -8.26 -9.44
C LEU A 609 15.40 -8.02 -8.08
N LEU A 610 15.69 -6.76 -7.76
CA LEU A 610 16.34 -6.37 -6.52
C LEU A 610 15.49 -6.72 -5.30
N VAL A 611 14.20 -6.35 -5.30
CA VAL A 611 13.31 -6.64 -4.17
C VAL A 611 13.07 -8.14 -3.98
N ASN A 612 12.91 -8.90 -5.08
CA ASN A 612 12.75 -10.35 -5.00
C ASN A 612 14.00 -11.03 -4.44
N THR A 613 15.18 -10.63 -4.93
CA THR A 613 16.46 -11.19 -4.48
C THR A 613 16.71 -10.89 -3.01
N TYR A 614 16.42 -9.66 -2.56
CA TYR A 614 16.55 -9.28 -1.16
C TYR A 614 15.54 -10.04 -0.27
N ALA A 615 14.27 -10.14 -0.70
CA ALA A 615 13.26 -10.87 0.07
C ALA A 615 13.63 -12.36 0.22
N VAL A 616 14.12 -13.00 -0.84
CA VAL A 616 14.66 -14.36 -0.81
C VAL A 616 15.85 -14.49 0.14
N TYR A 617 16.77 -13.52 0.10
CA TYR A 617 17.90 -13.48 1.03
C TYR A 617 17.42 -13.41 2.49
N VAL A 618 16.48 -12.53 2.82
CA VAL A 618 15.91 -12.41 4.16
C VAL A 618 15.25 -13.73 4.59
N VAL A 619 14.43 -14.33 3.75
CA VAL A 619 13.77 -15.62 4.06
C VAL A 619 14.79 -16.73 4.31
N ARG A 620 15.84 -16.84 3.49
CA ARG A 620 16.83 -17.91 3.61
C ARG A 620 17.78 -17.72 4.77
N ILE A 621 18.29 -16.50 4.94
CA ILE A 621 19.41 -16.21 5.85
C ILE A 621 18.92 -15.68 7.19
N GLU A 622 18.03 -14.68 7.21
CA GLU A 622 17.55 -14.08 8.46
C GLU A 622 16.50 -14.97 9.14
N PHE A 623 15.60 -15.58 8.35
CA PHE A 623 14.58 -16.50 8.87
C PHE A 623 15.01 -17.97 8.87
N CYS A 624 16.23 -18.30 8.41
CA CYS A 624 16.78 -19.66 8.34
C CYS A 624 15.80 -20.71 7.78
N LEU A 625 15.10 -20.39 6.67
CA LEU A 625 14.02 -21.25 6.15
C LEU A 625 14.44 -22.72 5.98
N ASN A 626 15.62 -22.98 5.41
CA ASN A 626 16.08 -24.35 5.12
C ASN A 626 16.25 -25.17 6.41
N GLU A 627 16.94 -24.63 7.41
CA GLU A 627 17.13 -25.33 8.70
C GLU A 627 15.79 -25.63 9.40
N ARG A 628 14.83 -24.71 9.25
CA ARG A 628 13.48 -24.87 9.80
C ARG A 628 12.66 -25.90 9.05
N LEU A 629 12.75 -25.95 7.72
CA LEU A 629 12.09 -26.97 6.90
C LEU A 629 12.68 -28.35 7.18
N GLU A 630 14.01 -28.47 7.26
CA GLU A 630 14.68 -29.73 7.62
C GLU A 630 14.21 -30.25 8.99
N HIS A 631 14.17 -29.36 10.01
CA HIS A 631 13.68 -29.73 11.33
C HIS A 631 12.17 -30.07 11.30
N LEU A 632 11.39 -29.31 10.53
CA LEU A 632 9.95 -29.54 10.36
C LEU A 632 9.65 -30.89 9.73
N HIS A 633 10.35 -31.24 8.64
CA HIS A 633 10.25 -32.52 7.96
C HIS A 633 10.71 -33.66 8.89
N SER A 634 11.84 -33.51 9.57
CA SER A 634 12.40 -34.54 10.45
C SER A 634 11.44 -34.92 11.59
N VAL A 635 10.82 -33.92 12.24
CA VAL A 635 9.88 -34.14 13.36
C VAL A 635 8.54 -34.69 12.87
N TYR A 636 7.86 -34.03 11.92
CA TYR A 636 6.53 -34.47 11.49
C TYR A 636 6.54 -35.80 10.73
N LEU A 637 7.62 -36.11 10.01
CA LEU A 637 7.74 -37.36 9.26
C LEU A 637 8.42 -38.49 10.05
N LEU A 638 8.83 -38.23 11.29
CA LEU A 638 9.47 -39.21 12.17
C LEU A 638 10.69 -39.87 11.52
N PHE A 639 11.51 -39.10 10.80
CA PHE A 639 12.65 -39.64 10.06
C PHE A 639 13.68 -40.32 10.97
N GLU A 640 13.86 -39.82 12.19
CA GLU A 640 14.81 -40.36 13.17
C GLU A 640 14.16 -41.29 14.21
N PHE A 641 12.97 -41.84 13.95
CA PHE A 641 12.28 -42.73 14.91
C PHE A 641 13.16 -43.87 15.43
N ASP A 642 13.83 -44.60 14.53
CA ASP A 642 14.68 -45.74 14.87
C ASP A 642 15.85 -45.35 15.80
N ARG A 643 16.38 -44.13 15.60
CA ARG A 643 17.48 -43.57 16.38
C ARG A 643 17.05 -43.24 17.81
N PHE A 644 15.80 -42.80 18.00
CA PHE A 644 15.24 -42.39 19.29
C PHE A 644 14.25 -43.43 19.85
N SER A 645 14.36 -44.69 19.41
CA SER A 645 13.42 -45.76 19.76
C SER A 645 13.31 -45.99 21.27
N SER A 646 14.42 -45.88 22.01
CA SER A 646 14.43 -45.95 23.48
C SER A 646 13.63 -44.83 24.14
N GLU A 647 13.79 -43.60 23.66
CA GLU A 647 13.13 -42.43 24.19
C GLU A 647 11.64 -42.44 23.85
N PHE A 648 11.28 -42.88 22.64
CA PHE A 648 9.89 -43.15 22.27
C PHE A 648 9.28 -44.24 23.15
N GLY A 649 10.02 -45.29 23.51
CA GLY A 649 9.57 -46.30 24.49
C GLY A 649 9.21 -45.67 25.84
N THR A 650 10.09 -44.81 26.39
CA THR A 650 9.79 -44.10 27.66
C THR A 650 8.57 -43.19 27.54
N PHE A 651 8.39 -42.54 26.39
CA PHE A 651 7.20 -41.71 26.11
C PHE A 651 5.93 -42.56 26.00
N PHE A 652 5.99 -43.74 25.37
CA PHE A 652 4.83 -44.63 25.25
C PHE A 652 4.40 -45.24 26.59
N GLU A 653 5.33 -45.46 27.52
CA GLU A 653 5.02 -45.90 28.89
C GLU A 653 4.27 -44.81 29.69
N SER A 654 4.78 -43.57 29.65
CA SER A 654 4.29 -42.47 30.48
C SER A 654 3.13 -41.68 29.86
N VAL A 655 3.10 -41.62 28.53
CA VAL A 655 2.32 -40.69 27.69
C VAL A 655 2.42 -39.25 28.21
N ALA A 656 3.62 -38.87 28.69
CA ALA A 656 3.90 -37.54 29.22
C ALA A 656 4.36 -36.60 28.10
N LEU A 657 3.77 -35.39 28.06
CA LEU A 657 4.16 -34.35 27.10
C LEU A 657 5.64 -33.95 27.22
N GLU A 658 6.20 -34.02 28.44
CA GLU A 658 7.59 -33.71 28.75
C GLU A 658 8.56 -34.64 28.00
N ASP A 659 8.23 -35.92 27.90
CA ASP A 659 9.05 -36.91 27.18
C ASP A 659 9.02 -36.64 25.67
N LEU A 660 7.86 -36.30 25.11
CA LEU A 660 7.74 -35.92 23.70
C LEU A 660 8.50 -34.62 23.39
N SER A 661 8.41 -33.62 24.26
CA SER A 661 9.19 -32.38 24.15
C SER A 661 10.69 -32.64 24.21
N ARG A 662 11.14 -33.58 25.05
CA ARG A 662 12.55 -34.00 25.09
C ARG A 662 12.98 -34.64 23.78
N ILE A 663 12.18 -35.54 23.21
CA ILE A 663 12.47 -36.18 21.91
C ILE A 663 12.57 -35.13 20.79
N ILE A 664 11.66 -34.17 20.74
CA ILE A 664 11.71 -33.07 19.76
C ILE A 664 13.01 -32.25 19.93
N THR A 665 13.43 -32.02 21.17
CA THR A 665 14.68 -31.31 21.49
C THR A 665 15.92 -32.05 21.01
N LEU A 666 15.90 -33.39 20.98
CA LEU A 666 17.01 -34.20 20.46
C LEU A 666 17.20 -34.05 18.94
N HIS A 667 16.15 -33.68 18.19
CA HIS A 667 16.26 -33.46 16.75
C HIS A 667 17.00 -32.15 16.46
N ASN A 668 16.64 -31.06 17.12
CA ASN A 668 17.37 -29.80 17.07
C ASN A 668 17.04 -28.92 18.28
N HIS A 669 18.00 -28.76 19.20
CA HIS A 669 17.79 -27.98 20.43
C HIS A 669 17.41 -26.52 20.16
N ASN A 670 17.93 -25.91 19.10
CA ASN A 670 17.71 -24.49 18.81
C ASN A 670 16.32 -24.21 18.26
N LEU A 671 15.69 -25.17 17.59
CA LEU A 671 14.40 -25.01 16.92
C LEU A 671 13.24 -25.76 17.59
N ALA A 672 13.52 -26.58 18.60
CA ALA A 672 12.51 -27.37 19.31
C ALA A 672 11.38 -26.53 19.94
N HIS A 673 11.68 -25.30 20.34
CA HIS A 673 10.71 -24.36 20.91
C HIS A 673 9.57 -23.99 19.94
N LEU A 674 9.75 -24.22 18.63
CA LEU A 674 8.73 -24.01 17.61
C LEU A 674 7.61 -25.06 17.70
N PHE A 675 7.86 -26.21 18.32
CA PHE A 675 6.88 -27.27 18.48
C PHE A 675 6.24 -27.22 19.85
N VAL A 676 4.91 -27.31 19.87
CA VAL A 676 4.14 -27.40 21.10
C VAL A 676 3.23 -28.62 21.02
N PRO A 677 3.62 -29.73 21.66
CA PRO A 677 2.74 -30.88 21.75
C PRO A 677 1.58 -30.55 22.70
N VAL A 678 0.36 -30.77 22.23
CA VAL A 678 -0.87 -30.57 22.99
C VAL A 678 -1.57 -31.91 23.11
N LEU A 679 -1.86 -32.30 24.35
CA LEU A 679 -2.52 -33.57 24.64
C LEU A 679 -3.68 -33.28 25.61
N PRO A 680 -4.91 -33.09 25.09
CA PRO A 680 -6.07 -32.72 25.91
C PRO A 680 -6.48 -33.83 26.90
N TYR A 681 -6.23 -35.09 26.54
CA TYR A 681 -6.54 -36.27 27.33
C TYR A 681 -5.33 -37.21 27.30
N LYS A 682 -5.14 -38.09 28.30
CA LYS A 682 -4.02 -39.07 28.36
C LYS A 682 -4.04 -40.16 27.26
N TYR A 683 -4.68 -39.91 26.12
CA TYR A 683 -4.77 -40.82 24.98
C TYR A 683 -4.08 -40.20 23.75
N LEU A 684 -3.15 -40.95 23.15
CA LEU A 684 -2.40 -40.57 21.95
C LEU A 684 -3.29 -40.27 20.73
N THR A 685 -4.54 -40.70 20.75
CA THR A 685 -5.56 -40.39 19.73
C THR A 685 -5.89 -38.91 19.62
N PHE A 686 -5.68 -38.14 20.69
CA PHE A 686 -5.93 -36.70 20.74
C PHE A 686 -4.66 -35.85 20.75
N LEU A 687 -3.50 -36.47 20.50
CA LEU A 687 -2.25 -35.73 20.37
C LEU A 687 -2.36 -34.76 19.18
N ASP A 688 -2.01 -33.51 19.42
CA ASP A 688 -1.94 -32.46 18.41
C ASP A 688 -0.57 -31.77 18.53
N LEU A 689 0.28 -31.94 17.53
CA LEU A 689 1.56 -31.25 17.49
C LEU A 689 1.39 -29.92 16.77
N LYS A 690 1.43 -28.83 17.53
CA LYS A 690 1.33 -27.48 16.96
C LYS A 690 2.70 -26.96 16.59
N TYR A 691 2.78 -26.31 15.44
CA TYR A 691 3.97 -25.57 15.02
C TYR A 691 3.72 -24.07 15.12
N LYS A 692 4.53 -23.39 15.94
CA LYS A 692 4.62 -21.93 16.03
C LYS A 692 5.47 -21.44 14.86
N CYS A 693 4.82 -21.19 13.74
CA CYS A 693 5.51 -20.57 12.61
C CYS A 693 5.71 -19.08 12.89
N ASP A 694 6.89 -18.55 12.57
CA ASP A 694 7.09 -17.11 12.55
C ASP A 694 6.14 -16.46 11.53
N GLU A 695 5.62 -15.29 11.88
CA GLU A 695 4.65 -14.57 11.05
C GLU A 695 5.17 -14.35 9.62
N GLY A 696 6.49 -14.14 9.47
CA GLY A 696 7.13 -13.99 8.16
C GLY A 696 7.12 -15.24 7.29
N LEU A 697 7.16 -16.44 7.87
CA LEU A 697 7.21 -17.69 7.11
C LEU A 697 5.82 -18.26 6.79
N ASN A 698 4.75 -17.71 7.35
CA ASN A 698 3.37 -18.16 7.11
C ASN A 698 2.95 -18.13 5.63
N ARG A 699 3.65 -17.34 4.80
CA ARG A 699 3.45 -17.26 3.35
C ARG A 699 3.99 -18.48 2.58
N ILE A 700 4.93 -19.22 3.18
CA ILE A 700 5.55 -20.42 2.60
C ILE A 700 5.04 -21.66 3.34
N ILE A 701 5.07 -21.63 4.67
CA ILE A 701 4.58 -22.70 5.55
C ILE A 701 3.21 -22.30 6.07
N THR A 702 2.16 -22.76 5.40
CA THR A 702 0.78 -22.38 5.77
C THR A 702 0.24 -23.22 6.92
N LYS A 703 -0.78 -22.71 7.62
CA LYS A 703 -1.52 -23.49 8.64
C LYS A 703 -2.14 -24.77 8.05
N HIS A 704 -2.50 -24.73 6.77
CA HIS A 704 -3.02 -25.90 6.06
C HIS A 704 -1.95 -26.99 5.93
N HIS A 705 -0.72 -26.62 5.54
CA HIS A 705 0.41 -27.54 5.48
C HIS A 705 0.69 -28.21 6.82
N ILE A 706 0.74 -27.42 7.90
CA ILE A 706 0.96 -27.94 9.25
C ILE A 706 -0.12 -28.95 9.65
N LYS A 707 -1.38 -28.68 9.33
CA LYS A 707 -2.49 -29.59 9.63
C LYS A 707 -2.37 -30.93 8.88
N GLN A 708 -1.95 -30.90 7.62
CA GLN A 708 -1.73 -32.11 6.83
C GLN A 708 -0.58 -32.96 7.40
N LEU A 709 0.55 -32.32 7.69
CA LEU A 709 1.73 -32.98 8.26
C LEU A 709 1.47 -33.53 9.67
N ASN A 710 0.75 -32.79 10.52
CA ASN A 710 0.35 -33.28 11.84
C ASN A 710 -0.56 -34.51 11.75
N THR A 711 -1.47 -34.55 10.78
CA THR A 711 -2.31 -35.74 10.56
C THR A 711 -1.46 -36.97 10.25
N PHE A 712 -0.45 -36.83 9.39
CA PHE A 712 0.51 -37.89 9.08
C PHE A 712 1.31 -38.31 10.32
N PHE A 713 1.86 -37.34 11.05
CA PHE A 713 2.61 -37.56 12.29
C PHE A 713 1.82 -38.38 13.31
N CYS A 714 0.59 -37.96 13.64
CA CYS A 714 -0.22 -38.62 14.66
C CYS A 714 -0.56 -40.06 14.30
N LEU A 715 -0.93 -40.32 13.04
CA LEU A 715 -1.27 -41.67 12.58
C LEU A 715 -0.04 -42.59 12.58
N THR A 716 1.11 -42.07 12.14
CA THR A 716 2.37 -42.81 12.12
C THR A 716 2.83 -43.16 13.53
N LEU A 717 2.75 -42.20 14.45
CA LEU A 717 3.11 -42.41 15.86
C LEU A 717 2.17 -43.43 16.55
N GLN A 718 0.89 -43.44 16.19
CA GLN A 718 -0.07 -44.42 16.72
C GLN A 718 0.21 -45.85 16.24
N ILE A 719 0.66 -46.03 14.98
CA ILE A 719 1.10 -47.34 14.47
C ILE A 719 2.30 -47.84 15.27
N TYR A 720 3.31 -46.99 15.48
CA TYR A 720 4.47 -47.36 16.29
C TYR A 720 4.12 -47.65 17.75
N HIS A 721 3.22 -46.87 18.35
CA HIS A 721 2.72 -47.13 19.70
C HIS A 721 2.00 -48.48 19.81
N CYS A 722 1.18 -48.83 18.81
CA CYS A 722 0.50 -50.13 18.78
C CYS A 722 1.49 -51.29 18.69
N LYS A 723 2.51 -51.16 17.84
CA LYS A 723 3.59 -52.15 17.76
C LYS A 723 4.31 -52.31 19.10
N TRP A 724 4.70 -51.19 19.72
CA TRP A 724 5.35 -51.20 21.03
C TRP A 724 4.49 -51.86 22.11
N ILE A 725 3.18 -51.57 22.16
CA ILE A 725 2.25 -52.25 23.09
C ILE A 725 2.29 -53.76 22.91
N LEU A 726 2.24 -54.24 21.66
CA LEU A 726 2.21 -55.66 21.35
C LEU A 726 3.54 -56.33 21.72
N GLU A 727 4.68 -55.68 21.47
CA GLU A 727 6.01 -56.19 21.81
C GLU A 727 6.23 -56.28 23.34
N GLU A 728 5.61 -55.40 24.13
CA GLU A 728 5.64 -55.44 25.60
C GLU A 728 4.75 -56.55 26.23
N LEU A 729 3.85 -57.16 25.45
CA LEU A 729 3.01 -58.23 25.97
C LEU A 729 3.85 -59.49 26.23
N SER A 730 4.06 -59.81 27.51
CA SER A 730 4.71 -61.04 27.91
C SER A 730 3.92 -62.28 27.44
N PRO A 731 4.58 -63.38 27.02
CA PRO A 731 3.89 -64.59 26.58
C PRO A 731 3.05 -65.19 27.72
N LEU A 732 1.84 -65.64 27.41
CA LEU A 732 0.96 -66.34 28.35
C LEU A 732 1.54 -67.72 28.67
N VAL A 733 1.57 -68.10 29.95
CA VAL A 733 2.00 -69.45 30.37
C VAL A 733 0.89 -70.46 30.07
N GLU A 734 1.21 -71.57 29.41
CA GLU A 734 0.27 -72.67 29.18
C GLU A 734 -0.15 -73.30 30.53
N GLN A 735 -1.33 -72.95 31.06
CA GLN A 735 -1.94 -73.66 32.19
C GLN A 735 -3.45 -73.85 31.99
N SER A 736 -3.93 -75.07 32.30
CA SER A 736 -5.29 -75.62 32.42
C SER A 736 -6.39 -75.29 31.37
N GLU A 737 -6.46 -74.11 30.76
CA GLU A 737 -7.44 -73.74 29.72
C GLU A 737 -6.79 -73.51 28.34
N VAL A 738 -6.46 -74.61 27.67
CA VAL A 738 -5.83 -74.66 26.34
C VAL A 738 -6.59 -73.83 25.28
N ARG A 739 -7.93 -73.78 25.38
CA ARG A 739 -8.78 -73.10 24.38
C ARG A 739 -8.67 -71.57 24.46
N LEU A 740 -8.63 -71.01 25.67
CA LEU A 740 -8.51 -69.57 25.86
C LEU A 740 -7.11 -69.09 25.47
N HIS A 741 -6.07 -69.82 25.91
CA HIS A 741 -4.69 -69.57 25.51
C HIS A 741 -4.55 -69.58 23.98
N LYS A 742 -5.11 -70.59 23.30
CA LYS A 742 -5.09 -70.67 21.83
C LYS A 742 -5.75 -69.46 21.15
N THR A 743 -6.96 -69.07 21.57
CA THR A 743 -7.68 -67.95 20.95
C THR A 743 -6.98 -66.61 21.16
N PHE A 744 -6.41 -66.36 22.35
CA PHE A 744 -5.65 -65.14 22.59
C PHE A 744 -4.32 -65.11 21.82
N THR A 745 -3.62 -66.24 21.69
CA THR A 745 -2.40 -66.34 20.88
C THR A 745 -2.70 -66.15 19.38
N GLU A 746 -3.80 -66.71 18.87
CA GLU A 746 -4.27 -66.49 17.49
C GLU A 746 -4.63 -65.01 17.25
N LEU A 747 -5.36 -64.40 18.18
CA LEU A 747 -5.76 -62.99 18.09
C LEU A 747 -4.55 -62.03 18.20
N TYR A 748 -3.59 -62.32 19.08
CA TYR A 748 -2.31 -61.60 19.13
C TYR A 748 -1.54 -61.74 17.82
N GLY A 749 -1.38 -62.97 17.32
CA GLY A 749 -0.68 -63.26 16.07
C GLY A 749 -1.28 -62.53 14.87
N LEU A 750 -2.60 -62.46 14.79
CA LEU A 750 -3.30 -61.77 13.70
C LEU A 750 -3.22 -60.24 13.86
N THR A 751 -3.29 -59.71 15.09
CA THR A 751 -3.16 -58.27 15.35
C THR A 751 -1.74 -57.77 15.05
N ILE A 752 -0.71 -58.51 15.48
CA ILE A 752 0.69 -58.13 15.22
C ILE A 752 1.03 -58.24 13.74
N GLU A 753 0.49 -59.22 13.01
CA GLU A 753 0.64 -59.33 11.56
C GLU A 753 0.09 -58.10 10.85
N ILE A 754 -1.13 -57.66 11.20
CA ILE A 754 -1.75 -56.47 10.62
C ILE A 754 -0.92 -55.21 10.95
N VAL A 755 -0.51 -55.02 12.21
CA VAL A 755 0.30 -53.86 12.60
C VAL A 755 1.66 -53.84 11.89
N ASN A 756 2.31 -55.00 11.72
CA ASN A 756 3.58 -55.11 10.99
C ASN A 756 3.42 -54.79 9.50
N GLN A 757 2.30 -55.17 8.86
CA GLN A 757 2.02 -54.78 7.48
C GLN A 757 1.94 -53.24 7.33
N TYR A 758 1.29 -52.58 8.29
CA TYR A 758 1.20 -51.12 8.29
C TYR A 758 2.55 -50.44 8.58
N GLU A 759 3.34 -50.99 9.50
CA GLU A 759 4.68 -50.49 9.77
C GLU A 759 5.62 -50.65 8.56
N GLU A 760 5.58 -51.79 7.87
CA GLU A 760 6.37 -52.03 6.65
C GLU A 760 5.98 -51.03 5.56
N TYR A 761 4.68 -50.77 5.43
CA TYR A 761 4.17 -49.75 4.51
C TYR A 761 4.65 -48.33 4.86
N VAL A 762 4.55 -47.93 6.14
CA VAL A 762 5.07 -46.63 6.64
C VAL A 762 6.58 -46.53 6.38
N SER A 763 7.31 -47.62 6.60
CA SER A 763 8.76 -47.68 6.37
C SER A 763 9.10 -47.53 4.88
N ALA A 764 8.31 -48.13 3.99
CA ALA A 764 8.45 -47.93 2.55
C ALA A 764 8.13 -46.47 2.12
N LEU A 765 7.16 -45.83 2.76
CA LEU A 765 6.87 -44.41 2.53
C LEU A 765 7.99 -43.49 3.04
N LYS A 766 8.66 -43.85 4.15
CA LYS A 766 9.76 -43.06 4.73
C LYS A 766 10.86 -42.78 3.71
N GLU A 767 11.28 -43.78 2.93
CA GLU A 767 12.30 -43.58 1.89
C GLU A 767 11.81 -42.65 0.76
N LYS A 768 10.54 -42.79 0.35
CA LYS A 768 9.92 -41.94 -0.67
C LYS A 768 9.79 -40.50 -0.18
N HIS A 769 9.36 -40.29 1.06
CA HIS A 769 9.21 -38.98 1.67
C HIS A 769 10.56 -38.32 1.93
N LEU A 770 11.60 -39.08 2.29
CA LEU A 770 12.96 -38.56 2.39
C LEU A 770 13.48 -38.06 1.03
N LYS A 771 13.22 -38.79 -0.05
CA LYS A 771 13.53 -38.35 -1.42
C LYS A 771 12.77 -37.06 -1.77
N LEU A 772 11.48 -36.97 -1.45
CA LEU A 772 10.68 -35.76 -1.66
C LEU A 772 11.21 -34.57 -0.87
N ALA A 773 11.56 -34.77 0.42
CA ALA A 773 12.15 -33.73 1.26
C ALA A 773 13.48 -33.24 0.67
N SER A 774 14.40 -34.16 0.32
CA SER A 774 15.68 -33.78 -0.29
C SER A 774 15.52 -33.03 -1.62
N ASN A 775 14.53 -33.39 -2.43
CA ASN A 775 14.23 -32.68 -3.67
C ASN A 775 13.62 -31.30 -3.39
N CYS A 776 12.74 -31.19 -2.37
CA CYS A 776 12.22 -29.91 -1.92
C CYS A 776 13.36 -28.99 -1.50
N ASP A 777 14.28 -29.45 -0.64
CA ASP A 777 15.41 -28.66 -0.13
C ASP A 777 16.32 -28.19 -1.29
N GLN A 778 16.67 -29.09 -2.21
CA GLN A 778 17.47 -28.76 -3.39
C GLN A 778 16.78 -27.77 -4.36
N GLN A 779 15.46 -27.84 -4.47
CA GLN A 779 14.69 -26.89 -5.29
C GLN A 779 14.54 -25.55 -4.57
N MET A 780 14.40 -25.57 -3.23
CA MET A 780 14.25 -24.39 -2.40
C MET A 780 15.45 -23.45 -2.52
N ASP A 781 16.65 -24.00 -2.71
CA ASP A 781 17.89 -23.24 -2.98
C ASP A 781 17.93 -22.57 -4.36
N LYS A 782 17.17 -23.09 -5.33
CA LYS A 782 17.12 -22.58 -6.71
C LYS A 782 16.04 -21.53 -6.93
N CYS A 783 15.03 -21.47 -6.06
CA CYS A 783 13.95 -20.49 -6.13
C CYS A 783 14.51 -19.05 -6.12
N GLN A 784 13.92 -18.18 -6.94
CA GLN A 784 14.27 -16.75 -7.03
C GLN A 784 13.19 -15.85 -6.45
N THR A 785 12.02 -16.40 -6.14
CA THR A 785 10.89 -15.66 -5.57
C THR A 785 10.27 -16.42 -4.39
N ILE A 786 9.58 -15.68 -3.51
CA ILE A 786 8.82 -16.27 -2.40
C ILE A 786 7.67 -17.15 -2.90
N GLU A 787 7.07 -16.80 -4.04
CA GLU A 787 5.98 -17.58 -4.63
C GLU A 787 6.46 -18.95 -5.11
N GLU A 788 7.64 -19.02 -5.74
CA GLU A 788 8.28 -20.29 -6.10
C GLU A 788 8.60 -21.13 -4.86
N MET A 789 9.07 -20.51 -3.77
CA MET A 789 9.33 -21.22 -2.52
C MET A 789 8.05 -21.79 -1.90
N ALA A 790 6.99 -20.99 -1.85
CA ALA A 790 5.69 -21.43 -1.35
C ALA A 790 5.15 -22.61 -2.17
N LYS A 791 5.23 -22.51 -3.51
CA LYS A 791 4.81 -23.59 -4.40
C LYS A 791 5.64 -24.86 -4.24
N CYS A 792 6.96 -24.73 -4.12
CA CYS A 792 7.84 -25.89 -3.93
C CYS A 792 7.51 -26.64 -2.62
N HIS A 793 7.21 -25.92 -1.54
CA HIS A 793 6.77 -26.53 -0.29
C HIS A 793 5.36 -27.14 -0.41
N ASP A 794 4.44 -26.48 -1.14
CA ASP A 794 3.10 -27.00 -1.41
C ASP A 794 3.11 -28.31 -2.22
N ASP A 795 3.96 -28.39 -3.24
CA ASP A 795 4.19 -29.60 -4.05
C ASP A 795 4.76 -30.74 -3.17
N PHE A 796 5.65 -30.44 -2.24
CA PHE A 796 6.18 -31.40 -1.27
C PHE A 796 5.08 -31.94 -0.34
N VAL A 797 4.34 -31.06 0.33
CA VAL A 797 3.29 -31.46 1.27
C VAL A 797 2.19 -32.24 0.55
N SER A 798 1.78 -31.79 -0.64
CA SER A 798 0.83 -32.52 -1.47
C SER A 798 1.36 -33.91 -1.84
N GLY A 799 2.62 -34.02 -2.22
CA GLY A 799 3.28 -35.30 -2.50
C GLY A 799 3.30 -36.26 -1.30
N VAL A 800 3.58 -35.76 -0.09
CA VAL A 800 3.50 -36.56 1.15
C VAL A 800 2.07 -37.01 1.43
N THR A 801 1.11 -36.10 1.29
CA THR A 801 -0.29 -36.37 1.63
C THR A 801 -0.94 -37.32 0.63
N ASP A 802 -0.68 -37.19 -0.67
CA ASP A 802 -1.21 -38.06 -1.72
C ASP A 802 -0.68 -39.48 -1.60
N ASN A 803 0.61 -39.64 -1.30
CA ASN A 803 1.21 -40.96 -1.06
C ASN A 803 0.57 -41.68 0.11
N PHE A 804 0.13 -40.91 1.11
CA PHE A 804 -0.52 -41.42 2.30
C PHE A 804 -2.02 -41.66 2.10
N ILE A 805 -2.74 -40.86 1.31
CA ILE A 805 -4.20 -40.98 1.11
C ILE A 805 -4.56 -41.96 -0.01
N MET A 806 -3.84 -41.99 -1.14
CA MET A 806 -4.22 -42.75 -2.35
C MET A 806 -4.24 -44.28 -2.20
N LYS A 807 -3.82 -44.82 -1.05
CA LYS A 807 -3.84 -46.26 -0.74
C LYS A 807 -4.63 -46.64 0.52
N TYR A 808 -5.26 -45.68 1.21
CA TYR A 808 -6.14 -45.97 2.36
C TYR A 808 -7.59 -45.69 1.99
N PRO A 809 -8.42 -46.73 1.75
CA PRO A 809 -9.82 -46.51 1.42
C PRO A 809 -10.62 -45.95 2.60
N ASP A 810 -10.26 -46.19 3.86
CA ASP A 810 -10.99 -45.63 5.00
C ASP A 810 -10.13 -45.38 6.25
N ARG A 811 -10.14 -44.15 6.77
CA ARG A 811 -9.59 -43.81 8.12
C ARG A 811 -10.24 -44.64 9.25
N CYS A 812 -11.38 -45.25 8.97
CA CYS A 812 -12.13 -46.09 9.90
C CYS A 812 -11.35 -47.36 10.27
N ASP A 813 -10.59 -47.97 9.35
CA ASP A 813 -9.95 -49.27 9.58
C ASP A 813 -8.76 -49.18 10.54
N LEU A 814 -7.93 -48.13 10.42
CA LEU A 814 -6.83 -47.87 11.36
C LEU A 814 -7.33 -47.56 12.78
N GLN A 815 -8.39 -46.77 12.92
CA GLN A 815 -8.96 -46.49 14.24
C GLN A 815 -9.54 -47.74 14.90
N VAL A 816 -10.09 -48.66 14.11
CA VAL A 816 -10.57 -49.95 14.63
C VAL A 816 -9.38 -50.79 15.12
N ILE A 817 -8.28 -50.84 14.37
CA ILE A 817 -7.06 -51.55 14.78
C ILE A 817 -6.49 -50.96 16.08
N PHE A 818 -6.37 -49.63 16.19
CA PHE A 818 -5.86 -48.99 17.40
C PHE A 818 -6.70 -49.35 18.65
N ARG A 819 -8.03 -49.31 18.52
CA ARG A 819 -8.94 -49.72 19.60
C ARG A 819 -8.82 -51.21 19.92
N MET A 820 -8.60 -52.05 18.92
CA MET A 820 -8.42 -53.49 19.11
C MET A 820 -7.13 -53.81 19.87
N VAL A 821 -6.03 -53.09 19.61
CA VAL A 821 -4.78 -53.22 20.37
C VAL A 821 -4.95 -52.81 21.83
N ASP A 822 -5.64 -51.69 22.09
CA ASP A 822 -5.96 -51.25 23.47
C ASP A 822 -6.84 -52.26 24.21
N LEU A 823 -7.88 -52.78 23.53
CA LEU A 823 -8.74 -53.84 24.07
C LEU A 823 -7.95 -55.11 24.35
N LEU A 824 -7.07 -55.52 23.42
CA LEU A 824 -6.21 -56.68 23.60
C LEU A 824 -5.30 -56.51 24.81
N LYS A 825 -4.63 -55.35 24.97
CA LYS A 825 -3.79 -55.04 26.13
C LYS A 825 -4.57 -55.19 27.45
N GLY A 826 -5.78 -54.63 27.51
CA GLY A 826 -6.65 -54.72 28.68
C GLY A 826 -7.08 -56.16 28.99
N LEU A 827 -7.49 -56.91 27.96
CA LEU A 827 -7.87 -58.31 28.10
C LEU A 827 -6.68 -59.20 28.49
N TRP A 828 -5.50 -58.95 27.92
CA TRP A 828 -4.25 -59.66 28.24
C TRP A 828 -3.83 -59.44 29.69
N GLY A 829 -3.91 -58.20 30.17
CA GLY A 829 -3.67 -57.86 31.57
C GLY A 829 -4.65 -58.54 32.52
N ASN A 830 -5.93 -58.60 32.17
CA ASN A 830 -6.95 -59.30 32.96
C ASN A 830 -6.68 -60.81 33.04
N VAL A 831 -6.33 -61.46 31.92
CA VAL A 831 -5.98 -62.89 31.90
C VAL A 831 -4.72 -63.15 32.74
N ARG A 832 -3.70 -62.29 32.65
CA ARG A 832 -2.48 -62.40 33.45
C ARG A 832 -2.72 -62.22 34.95
N TRP A 833 -3.60 -61.30 35.35
CA TRP A 833 -3.93 -61.10 36.77
C TRP A 833 -4.65 -62.29 37.38
N LEU A 834 -5.44 -63.01 36.58
CA LEU A 834 -6.17 -64.20 37.00
C LEU A 834 -5.29 -65.46 37.05
N TYR A 835 -4.19 -65.47 36.30
CA TYR A 835 -3.16 -66.51 36.31
C TYR A 835 -1.80 -65.91 36.69
N PRO A 836 -1.60 -65.49 37.96
CA PRO A 836 -0.30 -65.02 38.40
C PRO A 836 0.73 -66.15 38.25
N ASP A 837 1.93 -65.82 37.78
CA ASP A 837 3.06 -66.76 37.72
C ASP A 837 3.16 -67.53 39.05
N ASN A 838 2.99 -68.84 38.99
CA ASN A 838 3.07 -69.77 40.13
C ASN A 838 4.48 -69.82 40.79
N SER A 839 5.34 -68.83 40.54
CA SER A 839 6.72 -68.77 41.04
C SER A 839 6.92 -67.88 42.27
N GLN A 840 5.95 -67.05 42.70
CA GLN A 840 6.20 -66.09 43.79
C GLN A 840 5.28 -66.12 45.03
N ASN A 841 4.23 -66.92 45.12
CA ASN A 841 3.41 -66.99 46.35
C ASN A 841 3.02 -68.42 46.71
N ALA A 842 3.97 -69.19 47.24
CA ALA A 842 3.69 -70.52 47.80
C ALA A 842 3.09 -70.50 49.22
N ASP A 843 3.04 -69.34 49.91
CA ASP A 843 2.81 -69.32 51.36
C ASP A 843 1.48 -68.72 51.87
N ASN A 844 0.57 -68.25 51.01
CA ASN A 844 -0.74 -67.75 51.47
C ASN A 844 -1.91 -68.50 50.82
N LYS A 845 -2.14 -69.74 51.27
CA LYS A 845 -3.42 -70.43 51.09
C LYS A 845 -4.49 -69.80 52.01
N ILE A 846 -5.20 -68.79 51.50
CA ILE A 846 -6.46 -68.33 52.10
C ILE A 846 -7.56 -68.55 51.04
N ASN A 847 -8.49 -69.49 51.35
CA ASN A 847 -9.78 -69.74 50.69
C ASN A 847 -9.87 -69.52 49.16
N CYS A 848 -9.45 -70.51 48.36
CA CYS A 848 -9.49 -70.46 46.89
C CYS A 848 -10.82 -70.88 46.24
N ASP A 849 -11.69 -71.68 46.88
CA ASP A 849 -12.77 -72.35 46.13
C ASP A 849 -13.86 -71.41 45.58
N LYS A 850 -14.10 -70.25 46.21
CA LYS A 850 -15.09 -69.26 45.74
C LYS A 850 -14.51 -68.29 44.71
N HIS A 851 -13.22 -67.96 44.84
CA HIS A 851 -12.49 -67.13 43.88
C HIS A 851 -12.11 -67.91 42.61
N GLU A 852 -11.86 -69.22 42.69
CA GLU A 852 -11.64 -70.08 41.52
C GLU A 852 -12.89 -70.21 40.64
N TYR A 853 -14.08 -70.31 41.23
CA TYR A 853 -15.33 -70.41 40.47
C TYR A 853 -15.70 -69.08 39.80
N GLU A 854 -15.53 -67.96 40.50
CA GLU A 854 -15.75 -66.61 39.94
C GLU A 854 -14.71 -66.26 38.88
N SER A 855 -13.44 -66.67 39.06
CA SER A 855 -12.38 -66.48 38.06
C SER A 855 -12.62 -67.34 36.81
N THR A 856 -12.97 -68.62 36.94
CA THR A 856 -13.31 -69.47 35.77
C THR A 856 -14.56 -68.99 35.04
N THR A 857 -15.59 -68.51 35.76
CA THR A 857 -16.80 -67.95 35.12
C THR A 857 -16.48 -66.65 34.37
N TYR A 858 -15.64 -65.78 34.95
CA TYR A 858 -15.18 -64.58 34.28
C TYR A 858 -14.31 -64.90 33.06
N ILE A 859 -13.38 -65.85 33.16
CA ILE A 859 -12.54 -66.29 32.03
C ILE A 859 -13.39 -66.86 30.88
N GLN A 860 -14.40 -67.67 31.20
CA GLN A 860 -15.35 -68.18 30.21
C GLN A 860 -16.19 -67.07 29.55
N SER A 861 -16.42 -65.95 30.24
CA SER A 861 -17.09 -64.76 29.68
C SER A 861 -16.20 -63.94 28.72
N LEU A 862 -14.87 -64.08 28.80
CA LEU A 862 -13.92 -63.40 27.91
C LEU A 862 -13.79 -64.09 26.54
N LEU A 863 -14.04 -65.41 26.47
CA LEU A 863 -13.88 -66.19 25.24
C LEU A 863 -14.80 -65.71 24.08
N PRO A 864 -16.11 -65.43 24.28
CA PRO A 864 -16.97 -64.89 23.23
C PRO A 864 -16.50 -63.53 22.72
N LEU A 865 -15.97 -62.68 23.62
CA LEU A 865 -15.46 -61.35 23.26
C LEU A 865 -14.20 -61.45 22.40
N ALA A 866 -13.27 -62.34 22.77
CA ALA A 866 -12.06 -62.60 21.98
C ALA A 866 -12.40 -63.16 20.59
N VAL A 867 -13.39 -64.06 20.49
CA VAL A 867 -13.86 -64.59 19.19
C VAL A 867 -14.46 -63.50 18.31
N VAL A 868 -15.28 -62.59 18.86
CA VAL A 868 -15.86 -61.47 18.10
C VAL A 868 -14.78 -60.51 17.58
N ILE A 869 -13.76 -60.22 18.40
CA ILE A 869 -12.62 -59.38 17.98
C ILE A 869 -11.82 -60.08 16.89
N HIS A 870 -11.54 -61.38 17.05
CA HIS A 870 -10.85 -62.20 16.06
C HIS A 870 -11.58 -62.19 14.71
N ASP A 871 -12.90 -62.47 14.70
CA ASP A 871 -13.70 -62.47 13.47
C ASP A 871 -13.76 -61.10 12.79
N SER A 872 -13.70 -60.02 13.57
CA SER A 872 -13.67 -58.65 13.05
C SER A 872 -12.32 -58.33 12.39
N LEU A 873 -11.21 -58.78 12.99
CA LEU A 873 -9.88 -58.60 12.42
C LEU A 873 -9.66 -59.46 11.17
N VAL A 874 -10.20 -60.68 11.12
CA VAL A 874 -10.16 -61.54 9.92
C VAL A 874 -10.88 -60.86 8.75
N LYS A 875 -12.05 -60.24 9.01
CA LYS A 875 -12.77 -59.46 7.99
C LYS A 875 -11.96 -58.26 7.49
N LEU A 876 -11.32 -57.53 8.41
CA LEU A 876 -10.42 -56.41 8.07
C LEU A 876 -9.23 -56.86 7.22
N LYS A 877 -8.61 -58.00 7.57
CA LYS A 877 -7.51 -58.58 6.78
C LYS A 877 -7.96 -58.92 5.36
N SER A 878 -9.12 -59.58 5.22
CA SER A 878 -9.66 -59.96 3.92
C SER A 878 -10.12 -58.79 3.04
N ALA A 879 -10.29 -57.59 3.62
CA ALA A 879 -10.63 -56.37 2.87
C ALA A 879 -9.39 -55.62 2.37
N ASN A 880 -8.21 -55.90 2.96
CA ASN A 880 -6.93 -55.27 2.61
C ASN A 880 -6.06 -56.12 1.65
N GLU A 881 -6.39 -57.40 1.48
CA GLU A 881 -5.87 -58.28 0.42
C GLU A 881 -6.64 -58.09 -0.90
#